data_AF-A0A7Y2CZI8-F1
#
_entry.id   AF-A0A7Y2CZI8-F1
#
_cell.length_a   1.000
_cell.length_b   1.000
_cell.length_c   1.000
_cell.angle_alpha   90.00
_cell.angle_beta   90.00
_cell.angle_gamma   90.00
#
_symmetry.space_group_name_H-M   'P 1'
#
loop_
_entity.id
_entity.type
_entity.pdbx_description
1 polymer ?
#
loop_
_entity_poly.entity_id
_entity_poly.type
_entity_poly.pdbx_seq_one_letter_code
_entity_poly.pdbx_strand_id
1 'polypeptide(L)'
;MPKQITLTELKAKIRDIDTSDEEIAAFLEAAPDASGAFAPQVRINPELVDDEGMEAEVTMRFFNTMSKRRRQKRYRRKMKDGWTGLRIVSEGDSWFQYPFLLRDVIDHLFNDYAIYSLGAAGDLVQDMLDQDEILQAVRDHKPHVFMMSGGGNDLLGDGMLKTALHPFKAGRAAKDYPNATFANRLNDIINVYRGIFSSLLAEDPNLKILCHGYDYAQPKNARWLGKPMAGLGIKDKKLQAQIVVELIDRFNTALVGLAGEFPGSVVRVSCLNSVGENWHDELHPNNAGYAEAANKFRAVIASMFGSIRSFEETARLSPGKDAMIDAEDLEPQAFRELVDHRGRKLLDTPLPPTDDESRRREIEQDISLHFEKISGGADFLPASFLYHGADAAASVCRINLPGGSGTGFLIATSNFIMTNNHVIADKEEARDALAEFRFEEGGDSLMVSLDPDRFFLTSKELDFTIVGCDEPALDEFEPIPLLRNPSTVTRGEKVNIVQHPRGRPKEVALHNNEVLRIKDKVVWYETDTEPGSSGSPVFNNTWDLVALHHAGWIENGVTTNEGVRIAAIVSHLVARQQTEASGSTSLMELLSTIPDSSPHLGFFDVAGITGSHPQEVEVPEYKGSLEFADVGFWNIEHFNNAISDARVDKVADVLGHLSLDAMGLVEVQKDAMERVVASLQALGQSYDYKYLDVKGRQDLAVLYDSKTTEVNISKKLLDRHKSAWAATTESGRTAFPRRPLIANIKVAPNTKRGDPVEFIMVLLHLKAFGDPQSKARRRLAAEILSEVIADIRETEKLPVVLGGDLNETLNNDVLSPLTDAPDLFTLTTDDAAEDALSYVGARHRSLIDHIVVSSDVRMSPISGDDAAIVRLDKSVKDFTEQVSDHVPLVIRMVSRDAPMQIGIGGKK
;
A
#
# COMPACT_ATOMS: atom_id res chain seq x y z
N MET A 1 -51.33 7.82 49.69
CA MET A 1 -50.34 8.80 49.21
C MET A 1 -48.96 8.27 49.57
N PRO A 2 -47.96 8.33 48.67
CA PRO A 2 -46.59 8.01 49.07
C PRO A 2 -46.20 8.90 50.26
N LYS A 3 -45.50 8.32 51.23
CA LYS A 3 -45.06 9.02 52.43
C LYS A 3 -44.05 10.09 52.00
N GLN A 4 -44.34 11.36 52.29
CA GLN A 4 -43.44 12.49 52.07
C GLN A 4 -42.12 12.20 52.79
N ILE A 5 -40.99 12.37 52.10
CA ILE A 5 -39.65 12.22 52.72
C ILE A 5 -39.16 13.57 53.23
N THR A 6 -38.28 13.58 54.23
CA THR A 6 -37.70 14.85 54.70
C THR A 6 -36.60 15.35 53.76
N LEU A 7 -36.32 16.65 53.79
CA LEU A 7 -35.16 17.22 53.09
C LEU A 7 -33.85 16.53 53.51
N THR A 8 -33.74 16.13 54.77
CA THR A 8 -32.60 15.36 55.27
C THR A 8 -32.48 13.98 54.59
N GLU A 9 -33.59 13.28 54.38
CA GLU A 9 -33.64 12.00 53.67
C GLU A 9 -33.30 12.17 52.17
N LEU A 10 -33.82 13.21 51.51
CA LEU A 10 -33.46 13.53 50.12
C LEU A 10 -31.96 13.86 49.99
N LYS A 11 -31.39 14.64 50.91
CA LYS A 11 -29.95 14.94 50.94
C LYS A 11 -29.10 13.68 51.13
N ALA A 12 -29.56 12.73 51.93
CA ALA A 12 -28.88 11.45 52.09
C ALA A 12 -28.87 10.65 50.78
N LYS A 13 -30.02 10.56 50.10
CA LYS A 13 -30.14 9.94 48.77
C LYS A 13 -29.21 10.60 47.74
N ILE A 14 -29.15 11.92 47.70
CA ILE A 14 -28.29 12.66 46.78
C ILE A 14 -26.79 12.43 47.07
N ARG A 15 -26.41 12.28 48.34
CA ARG A 15 -25.01 12.04 48.75
C ARG A 15 -24.53 10.63 48.44
N ASP A 16 -25.44 9.68 48.39
CA ASP A 16 -25.20 8.29 48.03
C ASP A 16 -25.02 8.14 46.53
N ILE A 17 -23.82 7.71 46.11
CA ILE A 17 -23.46 7.59 44.69
C ILE A 17 -24.22 6.47 43.97
N ASP A 18 -24.70 5.46 44.71
CA ASP A 18 -25.37 4.28 44.15
C ASP A 18 -26.87 4.53 43.92
N THR A 19 -27.44 5.57 44.53
CA THR A 19 -28.78 6.07 44.19
C THR A 19 -28.73 6.69 42.78
N SER A 20 -29.62 6.28 41.88
CA SER A 20 -29.66 6.82 40.50
C SER A 20 -30.16 8.27 40.44
N ASP A 21 -29.75 9.02 39.41
CA ASP A 21 -30.23 10.39 39.23
C ASP A 21 -31.73 10.42 38.87
N GLU A 22 -32.28 9.36 38.27
CA GLU A 22 -33.72 9.21 38.02
C GLU A 22 -34.54 9.09 39.31
N GLU A 23 -34.02 8.34 40.29
CA GLU A 23 -34.65 8.24 41.61
C GLU A 23 -34.66 9.57 42.34
N ILE A 24 -33.59 10.36 42.19
CA ILE A 24 -33.51 11.71 42.77
C ILE A 24 -34.47 12.66 42.04
N ALA A 25 -34.51 12.60 40.71
CA ALA A 25 -35.35 13.44 39.86
C ALA A 25 -36.84 13.32 40.19
N ALA A 26 -37.30 12.15 40.67
CA ALA A 26 -38.69 11.95 41.09
C ALA A 26 -39.14 12.87 42.25
N PHE A 27 -38.20 13.42 43.02
CA PHE A 27 -38.46 14.34 44.14
C PHE A 27 -38.27 15.81 43.78
N LEU A 28 -37.92 16.10 42.52
CA LEU A 28 -37.58 17.42 42.02
C LEU A 28 -38.54 17.85 40.92
N GLU A 29 -38.68 19.15 40.74
CA GLU A 29 -39.41 19.74 39.61
C GLU A 29 -38.61 20.91 39.02
N ALA A 30 -38.89 21.23 37.75
CA ALA A 30 -38.25 22.35 37.07
C ALA A 30 -38.66 23.68 37.71
N ALA A 31 -37.72 24.63 37.83
CA ALA A 31 -37.97 25.98 38.33
C ALA A 31 -37.80 27.03 37.22
N PRO A 32 -38.74 27.13 36.26
CA PRO A 32 -38.59 27.95 35.05
C PRO A 32 -38.51 29.47 35.31
N ASP A 33 -39.04 29.93 36.44
CA ASP A 33 -38.95 31.28 36.99
C ASP A 33 -37.54 31.61 37.50
N ALA A 34 -36.88 30.68 38.18
CA ALA A 34 -35.52 30.83 38.71
C ALA A 34 -34.41 30.43 37.72
N SER A 35 -34.76 29.72 36.63
CA SER A 35 -33.80 29.30 35.60
C SER A 35 -33.38 30.47 34.71
N GLY A 36 -32.09 30.53 34.37
CA GLY A 36 -31.55 31.39 33.30
C GLY A 36 -31.58 30.70 31.93
N ALA A 37 -31.25 31.43 30.86
CA ALA A 37 -30.86 30.76 29.60
C ALA A 37 -29.68 29.84 29.92
N PHE A 38 -29.60 28.65 29.29
CA PHE A 38 -28.62 27.58 29.52
C PHE A 38 -28.14 27.38 30.99
N ALA A 39 -29.01 27.67 31.96
CA ALA A 39 -28.76 27.65 33.39
C ALA A 39 -30.00 27.10 34.14
N PRO A 40 -30.40 25.85 33.86
CA PRO A 40 -31.61 25.25 34.42
C PRO A 40 -31.46 25.10 35.92
N GLN A 41 -32.53 25.44 36.64
CA GLN A 41 -32.61 25.34 38.08
C GLN A 41 -33.74 24.37 38.44
N VAL A 42 -33.49 23.53 39.44
CA VAL A 42 -34.44 22.51 39.93
C VAL A 42 -34.80 22.76 41.38
N ARG A 43 -36.08 22.69 41.70
CA ARG A 43 -36.60 22.88 43.06
C ARG A 43 -37.15 21.56 43.59
N ILE A 44 -37.33 21.50 44.89
CA ILE A 44 -37.98 20.37 45.55
C ILE A 44 -39.45 20.34 45.12
N ASN A 45 -39.99 19.15 44.85
CA ASN A 45 -41.43 18.96 44.73
C ASN A 45 -42.06 18.97 46.14
N PRO A 46 -42.85 20.01 46.50
CA PRO A 46 -43.39 20.17 47.84
C PRO A 46 -44.45 19.11 48.19
N GLU A 47 -44.99 18.39 47.20
CA GLU A 47 -45.94 17.29 47.43
C GLU A 47 -45.25 16.00 47.87
N LEU A 48 -43.95 15.87 47.61
CA LEU A 48 -43.19 14.62 47.83
C LEU A 48 -42.08 14.76 48.88
N VAL A 49 -41.68 15.99 49.22
CA VAL A 49 -40.61 16.27 50.17
C VAL A 49 -41.01 17.40 51.11
N ASP A 50 -40.74 17.23 52.40
CA ASP A 50 -40.86 18.29 53.40
C ASP A 50 -39.57 19.12 53.37
N ASP A 51 -39.66 20.39 52.99
CA ASP A 51 -38.52 21.29 52.77
C ASP A 51 -37.85 21.75 54.07
N GLU A 52 -38.40 21.37 55.23
CA GLU A 52 -37.92 21.72 56.56
C GLU A 52 -37.71 23.25 56.76
N GLY A 53 -38.43 24.09 56.00
CA GLY A 53 -38.33 25.55 56.08
C GLY A 53 -37.07 26.17 55.47
N MET A 54 -36.38 25.46 54.57
CA MET A 54 -35.16 25.94 53.91
C MET A 54 -35.47 26.89 52.74
N GLU A 55 -34.69 27.96 52.57
CA GLU A 55 -34.86 28.90 51.46
C GLU A 55 -34.70 28.22 50.09
N ALA A 56 -35.63 28.52 49.17
CA ALA A 56 -35.65 27.92 47.83
C ALA A 56 -34.33 28.15 47.07
N GLU A 57 -33.75 29.36 47.13
CA GLU A 57 -32.51 29.72 46.43
C GLU A 57 -31.28 28.95 46.92
N VAL A 58 -31.19 28.72 48.25
CA VAL A 58 -30.15 27.88 48.87
C VAL A 58 -30.27 26.44 48.38
N THR A 59 -31.51 25.99 48.17
CA THR A 59 -31.82 24.64 47.69
C THR A 59 -31.46 24.48 46.19
N MET A 60 -31.65 25.51 45.36
CA MET A 60 -31.29 25.46 43.93
C MET A 60 -29.78 25.29 43.71
N ARG A 61 -28.96 26.15 44.33
CA ARG A 61 -27.49 26.07 44.24
C ARG A 61 -26.95 24.75 44.79
N PHE A 62 -27.62 24.22 45.81
CA PHE A 62 -27.31 22.91 46.38
C PHE A 62 -27.44 21.79 45.34
N PHE A 63 -28.50 21.74 44.54
CA PHE A 63 -28.68 20.67 43.56
C PHE A 63 -27.64 20.69 42.44
N ASN A 64 -27.34 21.86 41.87
CA ASN A 64 -26.29 21.99 40.86
C ASN A 64 -24.92 21.54 41.41
N THR A 65 -24.55 22.03 42.59
CA THR A 65 -23.31 21.66 43.29
C THR A 65 -23.25 20.16 43.57
N MET A 66 -24.36 19.57 43.99
CA MET A 66 -24.41 18.15 44.30
C MET A 66 -24.34 17.28 43.05
N SER A 67 -24.95 17.70 41.93
CA SER A 67 -24.81 17.02 40.63
C SER A 67 -23.34 16.97 40.19
N LYS A 68 -22.62 18.12 40.19
CA LYS A 68 -21.17 18.20 39.94
C LYS A 68 -20.39 17.23 40.84
N ARG A 69 -20.63 17.27 42.16
CA ARG A 69 -19.94 16.41 43.13
C ARG A 69 -20.19 14.91 42.89
N ARG A 70 -21.40 14.52 42.48
CA ARG A 70 -21.73 13.12 42.14
C ARG A 70 -20.94 12.64 40.93
N ARG A 71 -20.86 13.44 39.85
CA ARG A 71 -20.03 13.13 38.68
C ARG A 71 -18.55 12.98 39.05
N GLN A 72 -18.00 13.90 39.83
CA GLN A 72 -16.62 13.79 40.31
C GLN A 72 -16.37 12.54 41.16
N LYS A 73 -17.32 12.15 42.02
CA LYS A 73 -17.21 10.87 42.75
C LYS A 73 -17.27 9.67 41.81
N ARG A 74 -18.13 9.69 40.78
CA ARG A 74 -18.21 8.61 39.76
C ARG A 74 -16.91 8.48 38.99
N TYR A 75 -16.30 9.60 38.61
CA TYR A 75 -14.96 9.64 38.02
C TYR A 75 -13.90 9.01 38.94
N ARG A 76 -13.81 9.46 40.19
CA ARG A 76 -12.81 8.94 41.15
C ARG A 76 -12.99 7.44 41.41
N ARG A 77 -14.24 6.96 41.50
CA ARG A 77 -14.55 5.52 41.60
C ARG A 77 -14.08 4.77 40.35
N LYS A 78 -14.43 5.24 39.16
CA LYS A 78 -14.00 4.65 37.88
C LYS A 78 -12.47 4.57 37.76
N MET A 79 -11.75 5.62 38.16
CA MET A 79 -10.29 5.63 38.21
C MET A 79 -9.71 4.65 39.24
N LYS A 80 -10.30 4.58 40.44
CA LYS A 80 -9.89 3.63 41.48
C LYS A 80 -10.08 2.17 41.07
N ASP A 81 -11.13 1.91 40.27
CA ASP A 81 -11.45 0.59 39.75
C ASP A 81 -10.55 0.18 38.55
N GLY A 82 -9.49 0.96 38.26
CA GLY A 82 -8.44 0.60 37.30
C GLY A 82 -8.68 1.06 35.86
N TRP A 83 -9.46 2.13 35.64
CA TRP A 83 -9.73 2.65 34.30
C TRP A 83 -8.46 3.01 33.51
N THR A 84 -8.30 2.38 32.34
CA THR A 84 -7.18 2.63 31.40
C THR A 84 -7.58 3.41 30.14
N GLY A 85 -8.88 3.66 29.93
CA GLY A 85 -9.40 4.38 28.76
C GLY A 85 -9.20 5.90 28.82
N LEU A 86 -9.82 6.63 27.89
CA LEU A 86 -9.65 8.08 27.81
C LEU A 86 -10.18 8.80 29.05
N ARG A 87 -9.36 9.71 29.57
CA ARG A 87 -9.69 10.70 30.59
C ARG A 87 -10.08 12.02 29.93
N ILE A 88 -11.17 12.60 30.40
CA ILE A 88 -11.73 13.85 29.89
C ILE A 88 -11.91 14.80 31.06
N VAL A 89 -11.57 16.08 30.87
CA VAL A 89 -12.04 17.16 31.75
C VAL A 89 -13.12 17.94 30.99
N SER A 90 -14.25 18.23 31.62
CA SER A 90 -15.36 18.95 30.99
C SER A 90 -15.75 20.20 31.77
N GLU A 91 -15.83 21.33 31.07
CA GLU A 91 -16.35 22.61 31.58
C GLU A 91 -17.52 23.06 30.70
N GLY A 92 -18.64 23.48 31.28
CA GLY A 92 -19.75 23.84 30.42
C GLY A 92 -21.04 24.34 31.04
N ASP A 93 -21.90 24.87 30.17
CA ASP A 93 -23.28 25.25 30.44
C ASP A 93 -24.24 24.04 30.54
N SER A 94 -25.55 24.28 30.49
CA SER A 94 -26.59 23.25 30.63
C SER A 94 -26.56 22.10 29.62
N TRP A 95 -25.87 22.23 28.48
CA TRP A 95 -25.68 21.10 27.57
C TRP A 95 -24.70 20.05 28.11
N PHE A 96 -23.81 20.47 29.01
CA PHE A 96 -22.89 19.61 29.74
C PHE A 96 -23.27 19.44 31.22
N GLN A 97 -24.20 20.25 31.74
CA GLN A 97 -24.62 20.18 33.14
C GLN A 97 -26.10 20.51 33.35
N TYR A 98 -26.99 19.56 33.12
CA TYR A 98 -28.40 19.66 33.49
C TYR A 98 -28.64 18.94 34.84
N PRO A 99 -29.04 19.63 35.93
CA PRO A 99 -29.17 18.98 37.23
C PRO A 99 -30.34 17.98 37.31
N PHE A 100 -30.04 16.69 37.41
CA PHE A 100 -30.93 15.55 37.72
C PHE A 100 -32.10 15.26 36.76
N LEU A 101 -32.83 16.25 36.27
CA LEU A 101 -34.08 16.04 35.52
C LEU A 101 -33.86 15.53 34.09
N LEU A 102 -32.69 15.79 33.50
CA LEU A 102 -32.32 15.34 32.17
C LEU A 102 -30.93 14.71 32.22
N ARG A 103 -30.68 13.74 31.33
CA ARG A 103 -29.36 13.22 31.05
C ARG A 103 -28.76 14.08 29.93
N ASP A 104 -27.76 14.87 30.28
CA ASP A 104 -27.07 15.73 29.32
C ASP A 104 -25.97 14.98 28.56
N VAL A 105 -25.24 15.70 27.70
CA VAL A 105 -24.17 15.11 26.88
C VAL A 105 -23.16 14.35 27.75
N ILE A 106 -22.76 14.91 28.90
CA ILE A 106 -21.76 14.30 29.78
C ILE A 106 -22.31 13.02 30.42
N ASP A 107 -23.57 13.02 30.85
CA ASP A 107 -24.18 11.80 31.42
C ASP A 107 -24.22 10.66 30.41
N HIS A 108 -24.52 10.98 29.15
CA HIS A 108 -24.52 10.01 28.06
C HIS A 108 -23.12 9.48 27.76
N LEU A 109 -22.08 10.31 27.82
CA LEU A 109 -20.69 9.92 27.55
C LEU A 109 -19.97 9.26 28.74
N PHE A 110 -20.53 9.34 29.95
CA PHE A 110 -19.86 8.91 31.19
C PHE A 110 -19.55 7.40 31.24
N ASN A 111 -20.29 6.59 30.50
CA ASN A 111 -20.01 5.15 30.41
C ASN A 111 -18.77 4.89 29.55
N ASP A 112 -18.58 5.67 28.50
CA ASP A 112 -17.55 5.47 27.48
C ASP A 112 -16.20 6.04 27.93
N TYR A 113 -16.20 7.08 28.75
CA TYR A 113 -14.99 7.79 29.19
C TYR A 113 -14.94 8.02 30.69
N ALA A 114 -13.75 8.30 31.24
CA ALA A 114 -13.62 8.83 32.60
C ALA A 114 -13.65 10.36 32.55
N ILE A 115 -14.79 10.95 32.90
CA ILE A 115 -15.01 12.40 32.77
C ILE A 115 -14.99 13.10 34.14
N TYR A 116 -14.05 14.02 34.33
CA TYR A 116 -14.00 14.91 35.48
C TYR A 116 -14.68 16.24 35.15
N SER A 117 -15.87 16.47 35.70
CA SER A 117 -16.65 17.67 35.43
C SER A 117 -16.33 18.82 36.40
N LEU A 118 -16.00 19.96 35.81
CA LEU A 118 -15.74 21.24 36.47
C LEU A 118 -16.97 22.17 36.44
N GLY A 119 -17.85 22.02 35.44
CA GLY A 119 -18.94 22.96 35.19
C GLY A 119 -19.84 23.25 36.40
N ALA A 120 -20.37 24.46 36.43
CA ALA A 120 -21.60 24.81 37.12
C ALA A 120 -22.56 25.41 36.08
N ALA A 121 -23.75 24.83 35.94
CA ALA A 121 -24.74 25.37 35.01
C ALA A 121 -25.05 26.84 35.32
N GLY A 122 -24.77 27.74 34.36
CA GLY A 122 -25.17 29.15 34.42
C GLY A 122 -24.07 30.18 34.51
N ASP A 123 -22.80 29.79 34.54
CA ASP A 123 -21.69 30.74 34.50
C ASP A 123 -21.57 31.35 33.09
N LEU A 124 -21.24 32.65 33.01
CA LEU A 124 -20.87 33.28 31.74
C LEU A 124 -19.53 32.72 31.28
N VAL A 125 -19.26 32.71 29.98
CA VAL A 125 -17.93 32.31 29.47
C VAL A 125 -16.83 33.19 30.06
N GLN A 126 -17.15 34.44 30.41
CA GLN A 126 -16.24 35.36 31.12
C GLN A 126 -16.00 34.98 32.59
N ASP A 127 -16.95 34.31 33.24
CA ASP A 127 -16.81 33.83 34.63
C ASP A 127 -16.07 32.48 34.70
N MET A 128 -16.00 31.75 33.58
CA MET A 128 -15.13 30.57 33.37
C MET A 128 -13.64 30.92 33.31
N LEU A 129 -13.27 32.21 33.39
CA LEU A 129 -11.87 32.70 33.40
C LEU A 129 -11.16 32.51 34.75
N ASP A 130 -11.69 31.73 35.68
CA ASP A 130 -10.89 31.18 36.79
C ASP A 130 -9.95 30.10 36.22
N GLN A 131 -8.99 30.55 35.40
CA GLN A 131 -8.02 29.74 34.65
C GLN A 131 -7.29 28.77 35.58
N ASP A 132 -7.19 29.12 36.86
CA ASP A 132 -6.57 28.28 37.88
C ASP A 132 -7.34 26.97 38.14
N GLU A 133 -8.69 26.94 38.19
CA GLU A 133 -9.43 25.67 38.42
C GLU A 133 -9.32 24.74 37.20
N ILE A 134 -9.43 25.30 35.99
CA ILE A 134 -9.31 24.55 34.73
C ILE A 134 -7.90 23.99 34.56
N LEU A 135 -6.87 24.83 34.69
CA LEU A 135 -5.48 24.41 34.57
C LEU A 135 -5.09 23.42 35.68
N GLN A 136 -5.56 23.65 36.91
CA GLN A 136 -5.30 22.72 38.02
C GLN A 136 -5.93 21.34 37.75
N ALA A 137 -7.15 21.28 37.23
CA ALA A 137 -7.78 20.02 36.87
C ALA A 137 -7.04 19.28 35.76
N VAL A 138 -6.54 20.00 34.74
CA VAL A 138 -5.71 19.43 33.68
C VAL A 138 -4.39 18.88 34.27
N ARG A 139 -3.73 19.62 35.17
CA ARG A 139 -2.51 19.16 35.87
C ARG A 139 -2.76 17.91 36.71
N ASP A 140 -3.83 17.91 37.50
CA ASP A 140 -4.12 16.84 38.46
C ASP A 140 -4.62 15.57 37.80
N HIS A 141 -5.34 15.69 36.68
CA HIS A 141 -6.01 14.56 36.04
C HIS A 141 -5.41 14.14 34.70
N LYS A 142 -4.51 14.96 34.13
CA LYS A 142 -3.81 14.69 32.86
C LYS A 142 -4.75 14.11 31.81
N PRO A 143 -5.83 14.83 31.47
CA PRO A 143 -6.81 14.36 30.50
C PRO A 143 -6.20 14.28 29.11
N HIS A 144 -6.74 13.41 28.27
CA HIS A 144 -6.42 13.43 26.83
C HIS A 144 -7.30 14.44 26.09
N VAL A 145 -8.50 14.71 26.63
CA VAL A 145 -9.49 15.62 26.03
C VAL A 145 -9.99 16.63 27.05
N PHE A 146 -10.04 17.89 26.66
CA PHE A 146 -10.79 18.94 27.35
C PHE A 146 -12.04 19.29 26.55
N MET A 147 -13.22 19.24 27.16
CA MET A 147 -14.49 19.55 26.52
C MET A 147 -15.04 20.87 27.08
N MET A 148 -15.45 21.78 26.19
CA MET A 148 -16.01 23.09 26.53
C MET A 148 -17.38 23.33 25.88
N SER A 149 -18.38 23.69 26.70
CA SER A 149 -19.70 24.18 26.24
C SER A 149 -19.97 25.57 26.80
N GLY A 150 -20.31 26.56 25.97
CA GLY A 150 -20.53 27.92 26.45
C GLY A 150 -20.84 28.93 25.36
N GLY A 151 -21.30 30.11 25.75
CA GLY A 151 -21.65 31.23 24.87
C GLY A 151 -23.15 31.43 24.67
N GLY A 152 -23.98 30.41 24.97
CA GLY A 152 -25.44 30.53 24.94
C GLY A 152 -25.97 31.57 25.94
N ASN A 153 -25.40 31.64 27.14
CA ASN A 153 -25.79 32.60 28.18
C ASN A 153 -25.37 34.02 27.85
N ASP A 154 -24.16 34.17 27.34
CA ASP A 154 -23.57 35.43 26.92
C ASP A 154 -24.34 36.06 25.73
N LEU A 155 -24.97 35.22 24.89
CA LEU A 155 -25.79 35.66 23.76
C LEU A 155 -27.29 35.84 24.12
N LEU A 156 -27.85 34.96 24.95
CA LEU A 156 -29.31 34.81 25.15
C LEU A 156 -29.81 35.06 26.58
N GLY A 157 -28.95 35.11 27.60
CA GLY A 157 -29.31 35.32 29.02
C GLY A 157 -30.01 36.65 29.29
N ASP A 158 -30.83 36.75 30.34
CA ASP A 158 -31.40 38.00 30.89
C ASP A 158 -31.94 39.07 29.90
N GLY A 159 -32.58 38.64 28.81
CA GLY A 159 -33.16 39.56 27.81
C GLY A 159 -32.17 40.12 26.79
N MET A 160 -30.93 39.62 26.80
CA MET A 160 -29.84 40.00 25.90
C MET A 160 -30.20 39.80 24.42
N LEU A 161 -30.98 38.77 24.08
CA LEU A 161 -31.46 38.55 22.72
C LEU A 161 -32.21 39.75 22.15
N LYS A 162 -33.04 40.42 22.97
CA LYS A 162 -33.81 41.60 22.52
C LYS A 162 -32.88 42.76 22.12
N THR A 163 -31.74 42.90 22.79
CA THR A 163 -30.75 43.95 22.52
C THR A 163 -29.83 43.62 21.35
N ALA A 164 -29.71 42.33 21.00
CA ALA A 164 -28.88 41.80 19.93
C ALA A 164 -29.58 41.80 18.56
N LEU A 165 -30.88 42.13 18.51
CA LEU A 165 -31.69 42.12 17.30
C LEU A 165 -32.26 43.51 16.97
N HIS A 166 -32.46 43.78 15.68
CA HIS A 166 -33.23 44.93 15.22
C HIS A 166 -34.74 44.72 15.40
N PRO A 167 -35.53 45.80 15.66
CA PRO A 167 -36.99 45.73 15.61
C PRO A 167 -37.53 45.28 14.25
N PHE A 168 -38.74 44.73 14.24
CA PHE A 168 -39.41 44.30 13.02
C PHE A 168 -39.53 45.45 12.00
N LYS A 169 -39.13 45.17 10.75
CA LYS A 169 -39.33 46.04 9.60
C LYS A 169 -39.76 45.17 8.42
N ALA A 170 -40.85 45.56 7.74
CA ALA A 170 -41.33 44.84 6.56
C ALA A 170 -40.22 44.72 5.49
N GLY A 171 -40.06 43.53 4.93
CA GLY A 171 -39.06 43.24 3.89
C GLY A 171 -37.62 43.08 4.37
N ARG A 172 -37.32 43.18 5.67
CA ARG A 172 -35.99 42.85 6.22
C ARG A 172 -35.78 41.33 6.15
N ALA A 173 -34.67 40.89 5.56
CA ALA A 173 -34.31 39.47 5.54
C ALA A 173 -33.85 39.01 6.94
N ALA A 174 -34.02 37.73 7.26
CA ALA A 174 -33.63 37.16 8.56
C ALA A 174 -32.16 37.45 8.93
N LYS A 175 -31.26 37.36 7.95
CA LYS A 175 -29.82 37.66 8.11
C LYS A 175 -29.51 39.10 8.55
N ASP A 176 -30.42 40.04 8.32
CA ASP A 176 -30.22 41.46 8.65
C ASP A 176 -30.83 41.84 10.02
N TYR A 177 -31.34 40.86 10.78
CA TYR A 177 -31.88 41.09 12.13
C TYR A 177 -30.81 41.16 13.22
N PRO A 178 -29.78 40.29 13.25
CA PRO A 178 -28.68 40.44 14.20
C PRO A 178 -27.95 41.76 13.97
N ASN A 179 -27.79 42.55 15.03
CA ASN A 179 -27.22 43.90 14.97
C ASN A 179 -25.74 43.92 15.42
N ALA A 180 -25.13 45.11 15.48
CA ALA A 180 -23.74 45.27 15.92
C ALA A 180 -23.48 44.76 17.36
N THR A 181 -24.46 44.86 18.26
CA THR A 181 -24.36 44.33 19.62
C THR A 181 -24.19 42.80 19.61
N PHE A 182 -24.91 42.10 18.72
CA PHE A 182 -24.71 40.66 18.55
C PHE A 182 -23.29 40.34 18.09
N ALA A 183 -22.79 41.04 17.06
CA ALA A 183 -21.46 40.83 16.52
C ALA A 183 -20.36 41.09 17.57
N ASN A 184 -20.49 42.15 18.37
CA ASN A 184 -19.54 42.46 19.43
C ASN A 184 -19.52 41.37 20.51
N ARG A 185 -20.68 40.92 20.99
CA ARG A 185 -20.75 39.84 21.98
C ARG A 185 -20.18 38.54 21.45
N LEU A 186 -20.47 38.21 20.20
CA LEU A 186 -19.88 37.04 19.54
C LEU A 186 -18.35 37.11 19.54
N ASN A 187 -17.79 38.25 19.17
CA ASN A 187 -16.33 38.45 19.20
C ASN A 187 -15.76 38.35 20.62
N ASP A 188 -16.43 38.91 21.61
CA ASP A 188 -16.00 38.83 23.01
C ASP A 188 -15.92 37.38 23.50
N ILE A 189 -16.94 36.57 23.19
CA ILE A 189 -16.97 35.14 23.54
C ILE A 189 -15.80 34.40 22.87
N ILE A 190 -15.60 34.62 21.57
CA ILE A 190 -14.53 33.96 20.81
C ILE A 190 -13.14 34.36 21.33
N ASN A 191 -12.96 35.62 21.76
CA ASN A 191 -11.73 36.07 22.38
C ASN A 191 -11.44 35.35 23.70
N VAL A 192 -12.46 35.08 24.52
CA VAL A 192 -12.30 34.32 25.76
C VAL A 192 -11.94 32.87 25.47
N TYR A 193 -12.64 32.22 24.54
CA TYR A 193 -12.29 30.85 24.10
C TYR A 193 -10.83 30.77 23.63
N ARG A 194 -10.37 31.73 22.81
CA ARG A 194 -8.99 31.81 22.34
C ARG A 194 -7.99 31.87 23.49
N GLY A 195 -8.29 32.66 24.52
CA GLY A 195 -7.47 32.76 25.73
C GLY A 195 -7.38 31.43 26.47
N ILE A 196 -8.51 30.77 26.70
CA ILE A 196 -8.57 29.47 27.37
C ILE A 196 -7.80 28.40 26.59
N PHE A 197 -7.99 28.31 25.27
CA PHE A 197 -7.30 27.34 24.42
C PHE A 197 -5.79 27.55 24.42
N SER A 198 -5.35 28.82 24.30
CA SER A 198 -3.93 29.18 24.40
C SER A 198 -3.33 28.74 25.73
N SER A 199 -3.98 29.05 26.86
CA SER A 199 -3.49 28.68 28.19
C SER A 199 -3.44 27.16 28.39
N LEU A 200 -4.46 26.44 27.94
CA LEU A 200 -4.52 24.98 28.02
C LEU A 200 -3.43 24.29 27.21
N LEU A 201 -3.21 24.73 25.96
CA LEU A 201 -2.19 24.15 25.09
C LEU A 201 -0.77 24.57 25.48
N ALA A 202 -0.62 25.70 26.18
CA ALA A 202 0.66 26.06 26.80
C ALA A 202 0.99 25.15 27.99
N GLU A 203 -0.01 24.70 28.74
CA GLU A 203 0.16 23.77 29.87
C GLU A 203 0.38 22.32 29.40
N ASP A 204 -0.40 21.86 28.42
CA ASP A 204 -0.25 20.54 27.81
C ASP A 204 -0.41 20.62 26.28
N PRO A 205 0.69 20.64 25.51
CA PRO A 205 0.65 20.71 24.05
C PRO A 205 -0.02 19.50 23.37
N ASN A 206 -0.16 18.36 24.07
CA ASN A 206 -0.78 17.16 23.53
C ASN A 206 -2.29 17.08 23.79
N LEU A 207 -2.83 17.98 24.62
CA LEU A 207 -4.24 18.01 24.97
C LEU A 207 -5.10 18.31 23.73
N LYS A 208 -6.13 17.48 23.51
CA LYS A 208 -7.15 17.77 22.49
C LYS A 208 -8.30 18.54 23.11
N ILE A 209 -8.69 19.64 22.47
CA ILE A 209 -9.75 20.52 22.96
C ILE A 209 -10.96 20.39 22.04
N LEU A 210 -12.11 20.09 22.63
CA LEU A 210 -13.40 20.01 21.95
C LEU A 210 -14.28 21.17 22.38
N CYS A 211 -14.69 22.00 21.44
CA CYS A 211 -15.76 22.97 21.62
C CYS A 211 -16.94 22.63 20.72
N HIS A 212 -18.12 23.21 20.95
CA HIS A 212 -19.26 22.97 20.07
C HIS A 212 -20.16 24.20 19.94
N GLY A 213 -20.91 24.25 18.84
CA GLY A 213 -22.09 25.09 18.73
C GLY A 213 -23.36 24.30 19.07
N TYR A 214 -24.48 25.00 19.15
CA TYR A 214 -25.79 24.41 19.44
C TYR A 214 -26.52 23.99 18.15
N ASP A 215 -27.51 23.11 18.27
CA ASP A 215 -28.46 22.82 17.18
C ASP A 215 -29.54 23.91 17.07
N TYR A 216 -30.28 23.94 15.95
CA TYR A 216 -31.34 24.89 15.63
C TYR A 216 -32.49 24.85 16.64
N ALA A 217 -32.31 25.64 17.70
CA ALA A 217 -33.28 25.84 18.77
C ALA A 217 -34.65 26.27 18.22
N GLN A 218 -35.72 25.74 18.81
CA GLN A 218 -37.08 25.99 18.31
C GLN A 218 -37.74 27.15 19.07
N PRO A 219 -37.93 28.33 18.44
CA PRO A 219 -38.60 29.45 19.09
C PRO A 219 -40.09 29.16 19.29
N LYS A 220 -40.47 28.87 20.53
CA LYS A 220 -41.86 28.65 20.95
C LYS A 220 -42.47 29.98 21.37
N ASN A 221 -43.55 30.01 22.14
CA ASN A 221 -44.05 31.26 22.75
C ASN A 221 -43.57 31.37 24.20
N ALA A 222 -42.28 31.12 24.42
CA ALA A 222 -41.68 31.01 25.73
C ALA A 222 -40.59 32.07 25.95
N ARG A 223 -39.95 31.99 27.12
CA ARG A 223 -39.19 33.08 27.76
C ARG A 223 -37.94 33.49 26.97
N TRP A 224 -37.30 32.57 26.25
CA TRP A 224 -35.91 32.72 25.81
C TRP A 224 -35.78 33.20 24.37
N LEU A 225 -36.59 32.67 23.47
CA LEU A 225 -36.51 33.00 22.04
C LEU A 225 -37.77 33.73 21.57
N GLY A 226 -38.93 33.11 21.74
CA GLY A 226 -40.16 33.59 21.14
C GLY A 226 -40.70 34.90 21.69
N LYS A 227 -40.80 35.02 23.03
CA LYS A 227 -41.31 36.24 23.68
C LYS A 227 -40.39 37.44 23.48
N PRO A 228 -39.04 37.33 23.59
CA PRO A 228 -38.14 38.44 23.30
C PRO A 228 -38.28 38.96 21.86
N MET A 229 -38.33 38.07 20.86
CA MET A 229 -38.54 38.45 19.46
C MET A 229 -39.93 39.06 19.21
N ALA A 230 -40.99 38.51 19.80
CA ALA A 230 -42.33 39.09 19.74
C ALA A 230 -42.38 40.50 20.36
N GLY A 231 -41.59 40.74 21.42
CA GLY A 231 -41.41 42.04 22.04
C GLY A 231 -40.67 43.08 21.18
N LEU A 232 -40.07 42.67 20.06
CA LEU A 232 -39.51 43.52 19.01
C LEU A 232 -40.45 43.69 17.80
N GLY A 233 -41.67 43.15 17.88
CA GLY A 233 -42.63 43.14 16.79
C GLY A 233 -42.46 41.97 15.80
N ILE A 234 -41.48 41.08 16.01
CA ILE A 234 -41.21 39.92 15.16
C ILE A 234 -42.15 38.78 15.58
N LYS A 235 -43.39 38.81 15.11
CA LYS A 235 -44.44 37.84 15.51
C LYS A 235 -44.52 36.60 14.62
N ASP A 236 -44.03 36.70 13.39
CA ASP A 236 -44.04 35.59 12.43
C ASP A 236 -43.10 34.48 12.90
N LYS A 237 -43.65 33.27 13.08
CA LYS A 237 -42.92 32.12 13.61
C LYS A 237 -41.86 31.57 12.66
N LYS A 238 -42.10 31.65 11.35
CA LYS A 238 -41.13 31.24 10.34
C LYS A 238 -39.93 32.20 10.35
N LEU A 239 -40.19 33.50 10.45
CA LEU A 239 -39.14 34.50 10.58
C LEU A 239 -38.36 34.36 11.89
N GLN A 240 -39.03 34.08 13.02
CA GLN A 240 -38.34 33.79 14.28
C GLN A 240 -37.38 32.59 14.13
N ALA A 241 -37.82 31.50 13.52
CA ALA A 241 -36.98 30.33 13.27
C ALA A 241 -35.79 30.67 12.35
N GLN A 242 -36.01 31.42 11.27
CA GLN A 242 -34.94 31.84 10.36
C GLN A 242 -33.90 32.76 11.04
N ILE A 243 -34.32 33.62 11.97
CA ILE A 243 -33.39 34.44 12.76
C ILE A 243 -32.56 33.56 13.70
N VAL A 244 -33.19 32.57 14.35
CA VAL A 244 -32.46 31.64 15.22
C VAL A 244 -31.41 30.85 14.44
N VAL A 245 -31.74 30.39 13.23
CA VAL A 245 -30.78 29.77 12.30
C VAL A 245 -29.59 30.70 12.06
N GLU A 246 -29.83 31.97 11.71
CA GLU A 246 -28.74 32.94 11.48
C GLU A 246 -27.84 33.14 12.71
N LEU A 247 -28.41 33.22 13.91
CA LEU A 247 -27.64 33.41 15.14
C LEU A 247 -26.73 32.19 15.40
N ILE A 248 -27.26 30.99 15.20
CA ILE A 248 -26.55 29.73 15.41
C ILE A 248 -25.48 29.53 14.33
N ASP A 249 -25.77 29.85 13.08
CA ASP A 249 -24.82 29.75 11.97
C ASP A 249 -23.63 30.68 12.18
N ARG A 250 -23.86 31.93 12.61
CA ARG A 250 -22.79 32.87 12.93
C ARG A 250 -21.93 32.39 14.10
N PHE A 251 -22.56 31.85 15.14
CA PHE A 251 -21.84 31.31 16.29
C PHE A 251 -20.97 30.11 15.88
N ASN A 252 -21.54 29.15 15.14
CA ASN A 252 -20.80 27.98 14.64
C ASN A 252 -19.68 28.40 13.68
N THR A 253 -19.91 29.36 12.79
CA THR A 253 -18.89 29.87 11.86
C THR A 253 -17.73 30.48 12.62
N ALA A 254 -18.00 31.26 13.66
CA ALA A 254 -16.96 31.87 14.48
C ALA A 254 -16.16 30.82 15.26
N LEU A 255 -16.81 29.78 15.79
CA LEU A 255 -16.13 28.65 16.44
C LEU A 255 -15.28 27.82 15.47
N VAL A 256 -15.73 27.64 14.21
CA VAL A 256 -14.93 26.99 13.17
C VAL A 256 -13.69 27.83 12.86
N GLY A 257 -13.85 29.15 12.69
CA GLY A 257 -12.74 30.06 12.49
C GLY A 257 -11.74 29.99 13.64
N LEU A 258 -12.23 30.02 14.89
CA LEU A 258 -11.39 29.90 16.07
C LEU A 258 -10.66 28.56 16.15
N ALA A 259 -11.33 27.43 15.88
CA ALA A 259 -10.68 26.13 15.88
C ALA A 259 -9.57 26.04 14.81
N GLY A 260 -9.77 26.72 13.67
CA GLY A 260 -8.76 26.86 12.61
C GLY A 260 -7.49 27.61 13.05
N GLU A 261 -7.56 28.43 14.10
CA GLU A 261 -6.37 29.08 14.68
C GLU A 261 -5.47 28.10 15.46
N PHE A 262 -5.96 26.90 15.79
CA PHE A 262 -5.26 25.88 16.57
C PHE A 262 -5.31 24.50 15.87
N PRO A 263 -4.72 24.38 14.66
CA PRO A 263 -4.85 23.19 13.83
C PRO A 263 -4.30 21.94 14.54
N GLY A 264 -5.07 20.85 14.46
CA GLY A 264 -4.70 19.56 15.06
C GLY A 264 -4.90 19.46 16.58
N SER A 265 -5.13 20.57 17.29
CA SER A 265 -5.28 20.57 18.76
C SER A 265 -6.68 20.98 19.23
N VAL A 266 -7.35 21.89 18.53
CA VAL A 266 -8.74 22.26 18.80
C VAL A 266 -9.65 21.77 17.68
N VAL A 267 -10.75 21.11 18.03
CA VAL A 267 -11.78 20.71 17.07
C VAL A 267 -13.14 21.18 17.56
N ARG A 268 -13.86 21.83 16.66
CA ARG A 268 -15.28 22.13 16.85
C ARG A 268 -16.08 20.85 16.57
N VAL A 269 -17.03 20.50 17.43
CA VAL A 269 -18.02 19.42 17.27
C VAL A 269 -19.31 20.05 16.75
N SER A 270 -19.84 19.52 15.64
CA SER A 270 -21.07 20.05 15.04
C SER A 270 -22.27 19.28 15.58
N CYS A 271 -23.11 19.98 16.36
CA CYS A 271 -24.41 19.49 16.81
C CYS A 271 -25.55 19.94 15.87
N LEU A 272 -25.23 20.53 14.71
CA LEU A 272 -26.26 20.96 13.76
C LEU A 272 -27.01 19.75 13.22
N ASN A 273 -28.34 19.86 13.24
CA ASN A 273 -29.29 18.82 12.82
C ASN A 273 -29.18 17.49 13.58
N SER A 274 -28.63 17.48 14.80
CA SER A 274 -28.54 16.24 15.60
C SER A 274 -29.78 16.00 16.47
N VAL A 275 -30.42 17.05 16.98
CA VAL A 275 -31.52 16.97 17.96
C VAL A 275 -32.85 16.66 17.28
N GLY A 276 -33.07 17.16 16.07
CA GLY A 276 -34.33 16.97 15.34
C GLY A 276 -35.54 17.53 16.10
N GLU A 277 -36.57 16.71 16.31
CA GLU A 277 -37.79 17.10 17.04
C GLU A 277 -37.67 16.91 18.57
N ASN A 278 -36.54 16.39 19.07
CA ASN A 278 -36.37 15.94 20.45
C ASN A 278 -36.01 17.06 21.43
N TRP A 279 -36.87 18.09 21.54
CA TRP A 279 -36.65 19.25 22.42
C TRP A 279 -37.47 19.18 23.71
N HIS A 280 -36.83 19.45 24.85
CA HIS A 280 -37.50 19.62 26.14
C HIS A 280 -38.15 21.01 26.25
N ASP A 281 -37.41 22.07 25.94
CA ASP A 281 -37.91 23.46 25.95
C ASP A 281 -37.54 24.24 24.66
N GLU A 282 -37.23 25.54 24.74
CA GLU A 282 -36.77 26.35 23.59
C GLU A 282 -35.27 26.17 23.31
N LEU A 283 -34.47 25.77 24.29
CA LEU A 283 -33.00 25.78 24.26
C LEU A 283 -32.37 24.41 24.57
N HIS A 284 -33.10 23.53 25.26
CA HIS A 284 -32.59 22.25 25.75
C HIS A 284 -33.24 21.08 25.01
N PRO A 285 -32.43 20.15 24.48
CA PRO A 285 -32.88 18.82 24.07
C PRO A 285 -33.53 18.04 25.22
N ASN A 286 -34.35 17.05 24.90
CA ASN A 286 -34.73 16.00 25.85
C ASN A 286 -33.65 14.90 25.89
N ASN A 287 -33.81 13.87 26.73
CA ASN A 287 -32.80 12.79 26.85
C ASN A 287 -32.44 12.12 25.52
N ALA A 288 -33.38 11.95 24.58
CA ALA A 288 -33.08 11.39 23.27
C ALA A 288 -32.25 12.38 22.41
N GLY A 289 -32.61 13.66 22.44
CA GLY A 289 -31.87 14.70 21.73
C GLY A 289 -30.45 14.90 22.27
N TYR A 290 -30.26 14.84 23.59
CA TYR A 290 -28.92 14.87 24.20
C TYR A 290 -28.09 13.63 23.86
N ALA A 291 -28.71 12.46 23.75
CA ALA A 291 -28.03 11.25 23.30
C ALA A 291 -27.49 11.42 21.86
N GLU A 292 -28.27 12.03 20.96
CA GLU A 292 -27.84 12.30 19.58
C GLU A 292 -26.71 13.34 19.52
N ALA A 293 -26.80 14.41 20.33
CA ALA A 293 -25.70 15.36 20.47
C ALA A 293 -24.43 14.65 20.99
N ALA A 294 -24.56 13.78 22.01
CA ALA A 294 -23.45 12.99 22.53
C ALA A 294 -22.83 12.05 21.48
N ASN A 295 -23.61 11.49 20.56
CA ASN A 295 -23.09 10.70 19.45
C ASN A 295 -22.14 11.49 18.54
N LYS A 296 -22.36 12.81 18.37
CA LYS A 296 -21.43 13.67 17.64
C LYS A 296 -20.09 13.81 18.36
N PHE A 297 -20.12 13.95 19.69
CA PHE A 297 -18.89 13.92 20.49
C PHE A 297 -18.19 12.57 20.44
N ARG A 298 -18.93 11.45 20.53
CA ARG A 298 -18.35 10.11 20.37
C ARG A 298 -17.64 9.95 19.04
N ALA A 299 -18.29 10.37 17.94
CA ALA A 299 -17.71 10.27 16.61
C ALA A 299 -16.42 11.10 16.50
N VAL A 300 -16.41 12.33 17.01
CA VAL A 300 -15.21 13.17 16.99
C VAL A 300 -14.11 12.60 17.88
N ILE A 301 -14.40 12.19 19.11
CA ILE A 301 -13.40 11.58 19.99
C ILE A 301 -12.91 10.24 19.39
N ALA A 302 -13.79 9.47 18.76
CA ALA A 302 -13.41 8.25 18.04
C ALA A 302 -12.52 8.52 16.83
N SER A 303 -12.75 9.61 16.09
CA SER A 303 -11.85 10.02 15.00
C SER A 303 -10.49 10.50 15.51
N MET A 304 -10.43 11.07 16.71
CA MET A 304 -9.19 11.56 17.33
C MET A 304 -8.36 10.46 17.99
N PHE A 305 -9.01 9.46 18.57
CA PHE A 305 -8.39 8.48 19.46
C PHE A 305 -8.72 7.01 19.13
N GLY A 306 -9.56 6.74 18.12
CA GLY A 306 -10.16 5.43 17.84
C GLY A 306 -11.47 5.17 18.61
N SER A 307 -12.35 4.32 18.07
CA SER A 307 -13.69 4.04 18.66
C SER A 307 -13.65 3.40 20.06
N ILE A 308 -14.58 3.78 20.94
CA ILE A 308 -14.70 3.20 22.30
C ILE A 308 -15.41 1.84 22.21
N ARG A 309 -14.66 0.76 22.38
CA ARG A 309 -15.12 -0.44 23.11
C ARG A 309 -13.98 -0.96 23.97
N SER A 310 -14.36 -1.69 25.02
CA SER A 310 -13.50 -2.34 26.01
C SER A 310 -12.18 -2.82 25.40
N PHE A 311 -11.07 -2.48 26.07
CA PHE A 311 -9.77 -3.12 25.90
C PHE A 311 -9.89 -4.62 26.24
N GLU A 312 -10.41 -5.42 25.31
CA GLU A 312 -9.87 -6.75 25.05
C GLU A 312 -8.98 -6.61 23.81
N GLU A 313 -7.75 -7.10 23.96
CA GLU A 313 -6.61 -7.10 23.03
C GLU A 313 -6.74 -6.23 21.78
N THR A 314 -5.99 -5.13 21.79
CA THR A 314 -5.65 -4.29 20.63
C THR A 314 -5.54 -5.11 19.34
N ALA A 315 -6.41 -4.84 18.37
CA ALA A 315 -5.98 -4.96 16.98
C ALA A 315 -4.87 -3.92 16.81
N ARG A 316 -3.68 -4.40 16.49
CA ARG A 316 -2.45 -3.66 16.72
C ARG A 316 -2.34 -2.49 15.73
N LEU A 317 -2.04 -1.30 16.25
CA LEU A 317 -1.87 -0.05 15.49
C LEU A 317 -0.57 0.02 14.65
N SER A 318 0.20 -1.05 14.70
CA SER A 318 1.08 -1.59 13.68
C SER A 318 0.94 -3.09 13.90
N PRO A 319 0.77 -3.94 12.88
CA PRO A 319 0.37 -5.32 13.10
C PRO A 319 1.49 -6.10 13.85
N GLY A 320 2.64 -5.44 14.08
CA GLY A 320 3.65 -5.80 15.07
C GLY A 320 4.37 -7.08 14.64
N LYS A 321 5.23 -7.63 15.51
CA LYS A 321 5.99 -8.84 15.16
C LYS A 321 5.10 -10.01 14.67
N ASP A 322 3.93 -10.20 15.26
CA ASP A 322 2.97 -11.26 14.87
C ASP A 322 2.29 -11.07 13.50
N ALA A 323 2.50 -9.94 12.83
CA ALA A 323 2.04 -9.76 11.45
C ALA A 323 3.16 -9.81 10.43
N MET A 324 4.37 -10.17 10.86
CA MET A 324 5.46 -10.47 9.94
C MET A 324 4.98 -11.47 8.89
N ILE A 325 5.30 -11.18 7.64
CA ILE A 325 5.08 -12.12 6.56
C ILE A 325 6.06 -13.28 6.77
N ASP A 326 5.54 -14.52 6.69
CA ASP A 326 6.40 -15.72 6.69
C ASP A 326 7.28 -15.70 5.44
N ALA A 327 8.55 -15.38 5.65
CA ALA A 327 9.51 -15.04 4.62
C ALA A 327 10.90 -15.59 4.97
N GLU A 328 11.51 -16.27 4.02
CA GLU A 328 12.81 -16.90 4.21
C GLU A 328 13.94 -15.95 3.81
N ASP A 329 15.08 -16.06 4.49
CA ASP A 329 16.28 -15.36 4.03
C ASP A 329 16.61 -15.85 2.61
N LEU A 330 16.99 -14.93 1.72
CA LEU A 330 17.45 -15.31 0.39
C LEU A 330 18.59 -16.33 0.53
N GLU A 331 18.53 -17.40 -0.27
CA GLU A 331 19.62 -18.38 -0.30
C GLU A 331 20.95 -17.66 -0.63
N PRO A 332 22.08 -18.07 -0.04
CA PRO A 332 23.34 -17.32 -0.14
C PRO A 332 23.80 -17.04 -1.57
N GLN A 333 23.41 -17.87 -2.53
CA GLN A 333 23.68 -17.62 -3.95
C GLN A 333 22.80 -16.49 -4.52
N ALA A 334 21.48 -16.55 -4.33
CA ALA A 334 20.55 -15.52 -4.78
C ALA A 334 20.89 -14.14 -4.17
N PHE A 335 21.29 -14.11 -2.89
CA PHE A 335 21.76 -12.88 -2.26
C PHE A 335 23.05 -12.34 -2.89
N ARG A 336 24.00 -13.21 -3.24
CA ARG A 336 25.25 -12.81 -3.91
C ARG A 336 24.99 -12.22 -5.30
N GLU A 337 24.09 -12.82 -6.06
CA GLU A 337 23.71 -12.33 -7.39
C GLU A 337 23.00 -10.96 -7.33
N LEU A 338 22.13 -10.77 -6.33
CA LEU A 338 21.50 -9.47 -6.04
C LEU A 338 22.56 -8.40 -5.72
N VAL A 339 23.55 -8.74 -4.90
CA VAL A 339 24.67 -7.84 -4.55
C VAL A 339 25.54 -7.51 -5.76
N ASP A 340 25.89 -8.49 -6.57
CA ASP A 340 26.70 -8.29 -7.79
C ASP A 340 25.96 -7.40 -8.79
N HIS A 341 24.65 -7.60 -8.98
CA HIS A 341 23.84 -6.78 -9.87
C HIS A 341 23.75 -5.33 -9.38
N ARG A 342 23.51 -5.15 -8.08
CA ARG A 342 23.47 -3.83 -7.46
C ARG A 342 24.82 -3.12 -7.55
N GLY A 343 25.92 -3.84 -7.37
CA GLY A 343 27.29 -3.35 -7.58
C GLY A 343 27.53 -2.86 -9.01
N ARG A 344 27.09 -3.60 -10.04
CA ARG A 344 27.21 -3.18 -11.45
C ARG A 344 26.36 -1.95 -11.80
N LYS A 345 25.22 -1.72 -11.14
CA LYS A 345 24.40 -0.51 -11.33
C LYS A 345 25.06 0.73 -10.69
N LEU A 346 25.79 0.54 -9.59
CA LEU A 346 26.38 1.61 -8.79
C LEU A 346 27.84 1.94 -9.15
N LEU A 347 28.56 1.00 -9.79
CA LEU A 347 29.98 1.12 -10.13
C LEU A 347 30.18 0.98 -11.64
N ASP A 348 31.01 1.84 -12.24
CA ASP A 348 31.44 1.73 -13.65
C ASP A 348 32.31 0.48 -13.93
N THR A 349 32.66 -0.33 -12.91
CA THR A 349 33.47 -1.54 -13.06
C THR A 349 32.96 -2.65 -12.13
N PRO A 350 32.65 -3.86 -12.63
CA PRO A 350 32.19 -4.98 -11.81
C PRO A 350 33.25 -5.41 -10.78
N LEU A 351 32.83 -5.69 -9.54
CA LEU A 351 33.69 -6.34 -8.56
C LEU A 351 33.81 -7.83 -8.89
N PRO A 352 35.02 -8.42 -8.90
CA PRO A 352 35.19 -9.85 -9.15
C PRO A 352 34.62 -10.66 -7.98
N PRO A 353 33.89 -11.76 -8.23
CA PRO A 353 33.37 -12.61 -7.17
C PRO A 353 34.52 -13.25 -6.39
N THR A 354 34.43 -13.23 -5.06
CA THR A 354 35.37 -13.90 -4.17
C THR A 354 34.61 -14.75 -3.16
N ASP A 355 35.00 -16.01 -3.03
CA ASP A 355 34.48 -16.92 -1.99
C ASP A 355 35.03 -16.57 -0.59
N ASP A 356 35.97 -15.62 -0.51
CA ASP A 356 36.62 -15.19 0.72
C ASP A 356 36.03 -13.87 1.22
N GLU A 357 35.12 -13.99 2.18
CA GLU A 357 34.44 -12.89 2.86
C GLU A 357 35.42 -11.88 3.50
N SER A 358 36.63 -12.34 3.86
CA SER A 358 37.70 -11.51 4.41
C SER A 358 38.27 -10.58 3.35
N ARG A 359 38.42 -11.09 2.11
CA ARG A 359 38.99 -10.36 0.98
C ARG A 359 38.01 -9.36 0.39
N ARG A 360 36.72 -9.68 0.39
CA ARG A 360 35.65 -8.72 0.09
C ARG A 360 35.70 -7.52 1.06
N ARG A 361 35.81 -7.79 2.37
CA ARG A 361 35.92 -6.75 3.40
C ARG A 361 37.18 -5.91 3.27
N GLU A 362 38.32 -6.49 2.88
CA GLU A 362 39.55 -5.74 2.59
C GLU A 362 39.37 -4.77 1.40
N ILE A 363 38.73 -5.20 0.32
CA ILE A 363 38.45 -4.35 -0.85
C ILE A 363 37.48 -3.21 -0.48
N GLU A 364 36.45 -3.51 0.30
CA GLU A 364 35.51 -2.51 0.84
C GLU A 364 36.23 -1.51 1.79
N GLN A 365 37.23 -1.97 2.56
CA GLN A 365 38.05 -1.12 3.44
C GLN A 365 39.02 -0.20 2.68
N ASP A 366 39.68 -0.70 1.63
CA ASP A 366 40.64 0.07 0.84
C ASP A 366 39.99 1.21 0.03
N ILE A 367 38.72 1.03 -0.37
CA ILE A 367 37.89 2.08 -0.99
C ILE A 367 37.56 3.19 0.02
N SER A 368 37.34 2.83 1.28
CA SER A 368 37.02 3.77 2.37
C SER A 368 38.23 4.61 2.81
N LEU A 369 39.45 4.09 2.65
CA LEU A 369 40.71 4.76 3.01
C LEU A 369 41.19 5.82 2.00
N HIS A 370 40.63 5.86 0.78
CA HIS A 370 41.01 6.82 -0.27
C HIS A 370 40.38 8.21 -0.14
N PHE A 371 39.47 8.43 0.81
CA PHE A 371 38.83 9.73 1.04
C PHE A 371 39.37 10.38 2.31
N GLU A 372 39.84 11.63 2.20
CA GLU A 372 40.27 12.39 3.37
C GLU A 372 39.10 12.55 4.36
N LYS A 373 39.22 11.89 5.53
CA LYS A 373 38.40 12.08 6.73
C LYS A 373 36.90 11.73 6.59
N ILE A 374 36.60 10.47 6.35
CA ILE A 374 35.26 9.92 6.58
C ILE A 374 35.19 9.31 7.99
N SER A 375 34.20 9.73 8.80
CA SER A 375 33.90 9.15 10.11
C SER A 375 32.54 8.44 10.02
N GLY A 376 32.51 7.10 10.14
CA GLY A 376 31.27 6.34 10.23
C GLY A 376 30.62 5.91 8.90
N GLY A 377 31.28 6.13 7.76
CA GLY A 377 30.75 5.86 6.40
C GLY A 377 30.45 7.15 5.63
N ALA A 378 30.63 7.15 4.31
CA ALA A 378 30.37 8.33 3.47
C ALA A 378 28.86 8.45 3.22
N ASP A 379 28.24 9.55 3.65
CA ASP A 379 26.80 9.85 3.44
C ASP A 379 26.61 11.06 2.50
N PHE A 380 27.40 11.09 1.43
CA PHE A 380 27.32 12.17 0.44
C PHE A 380 26.25 11.84 -0.59
N LEU A 381 25.18 12.64 -0.64
CA LEU A 381 24.17 12.60 -1.69
C LEU A 381 24.30 13.83 -2.61
N PRO A 382 24.07 13.69 -3.93
CA PRO A 382 24.06 14.84 -4.82
C PRO A 382 22.92 15.79 -4.43
N ALA A 383 23.08 17.10 -4.64
CA ALA A 383 22.03 18.07 -4.32
C ALA A 383 20.70 17.80 -5.05
N SER A 384 20.74 17.12 -6.22
CA SER A 384 19.56 16.66 -6.95
C SER A 384 18.68 15.70 -6.16
N PHE A 385 19.23 15.00 -5.16
CA PHE A 385 18.49 14.13 -4.26
C PHE A 385 17.29 14.82 -3.61
N LEU A 386 17.42 16.09 -3.23
CA LEU A 386 16.34 16.83 -2.56
C LEU A 386 15.17 17.14 -3.50
N TYR A 387 15.47 17.52 -4.75
CA TYR A 387 14.43 17.88 -5.72
C TYR A 387 13.67 16.64 -6.20
N HIS A 388 14.39 15.55 -6.53
CA HIS A 388 13.76 14.27 -6.86
C HIS A 388 12.94 13.70 -5.69
N GLY A 389 13.38 13.94 -4.46
CA GLY A 389 12.61 13.56 -3.27
C GLY A 389 11.32 14.35 -3.10
N ALA A 390 11.34 15.64 -3.41
CA ALA A 390 10.14 16.47 -3.41
C ALA A 390 9.14 16.00 -4.48
N ASP A 391 9.61 15.67 -5.68
CA ASP A 391 8.77 15.13 -6.76
C ASP A 391 8.10 13.82 -6.34
N ALA A 392 8.86 12.88 -5.77
CA ALA A 392 8.31 11.62 -5.26
C ALA A 392 7.33 11.85 -4.09
N ALA A 393 7.63 12.77 -3.17
CA ALA A 393 6.80 13.05 -2.01
C ALA A 393 5.44 13.67 -2.37
N ALA A 394 5.36 14.44 -3.47
CA ALA A 394 4.12 15.05 -3.93
C ALA A 394 3.02 14.01 -4.22
N SER A 395 3.42 12.84 -4.72
CA SER A 395 2.53 11.73 -5.08
C SER A 395 2.14 10.82 -3.91
N VAL A 396 2.61 11.14 -2.69
CA VAL A 396 2.21 10.47 -1.45
C VAL A 396 1.01 11.19 -0.85
N CYS A 397 0.01 10.45 -0.41
CA CYS A 397 -1.21 10.97 0.20
C CYS A 397 -1.47 10.36 1.58
N ARG A 398 -2.19 11.10 2.42
CA ARG A 398 -2.77 10.55 3.64
C ARG A 398 -4.08 9.85 3.29
N ILE A 399 -4.22 8.59 3.68
CA ILE A 399 -5.50 7.87 3.58
C ILE A 399 -6.29 8.15 4.86
N ASN A 400 -7.39 8.89 4.74
CA ASN A 400 -8.29 9.21 5.84
C ASN A 400 -9.48 8.24 5.83
N LEU A 401 -9.66 7.48 6.91
CA LEU A 401 -10.79 6.59 7.13
C LEU A 401 -11.61 7.07 8.35
N PRO A 402 -12.91 6.75 8.44
CA PRO A 402 -13.74 7.13 9.60
C PRO A 402 -13.20 6.64 10.97
N GLY A 403 -12.37 5.59 10.99
CA GLY A 403 -11.83 4.97 12.19
C GLY A 403 -10.30 4.97 12.32
N GLY A 404 -9.57 5.61 11.39
CA GLY A 404 -8.11 5.60 11.39
C GLY A 404 -7.49 6.37 10.22
N SER A 405 -6.17 6.38 10.16
CA SER A 405 -5.43 6.96 9.03
C SER A 405 -4.28 6.05 8.63
N GLY A 406 -3.98 6.02 7.34
CA GLY A 406 -2.77 5.40 6.81
C GLY A 406 -2.07 6.33 5.82
N THR A 407 -1.04 5.80 5.20
CA THR A 407 -0.36 6.42 4.07
C THR A 407 -0.73 5.66 2.79
N GLY A 408 -0.80 6.36 1.68
CA GLY A 408 -0.91 5.76 0.36
C GLY A 408 -0.18 6.62 -0.66
N PHE A 409 -0.11 6.16 -1.90
CA PHE A 409 0.56 6.92 -2.95
C PHE A 409 0.03 6.56 -4.34
N LEU A 410 0.12 7.53 -5.25
CA LEU A 410 -0.27 7.40 -6.65
C LEU A 410 0.78 6.56 -7.40
N ILE A 411 0.33 5.49 -8.08
CA ILE A 411 1.23 4.52 -8.73
C ILE A 411 1.18 4.52 -10.26
N ALA A 412 0.19 5.17 -10.86
CA ALA A 412 -0.03 5.17 -12.30
C ALA A 412 -0.86 6.37 -12.76
N THR A 413 -0.66 6.81 -14.01
CA THR A 413 -1.30 8.01 -14.61
C THR A 413 -2.81 7.87 -14.75
N SER A 414 -3.34 6.66 -14.74
CA SER A 414 -4.78 6.40 -14.75
C SER A 414 -5.39 6.42 -13.34
N ASN A 415 -4.76 7.13 -12.40
CA ASN A 415 -5.27 7.43 -11.06
C ASN A 415 -5.49 6.19 -10.17
N PHE A 416 -4.45 5.37 -10.03
CA PHE A 416 -4.42 4.24 -9.08
C PHE A 416 -3.65 4.60 -7.81
N ILE A 417 -4.21 4.31 -6.64
CA ILE A 417 -3.58 4.56 -5.33
C ILE A 417 -3.29 3.24 -4.65
N MET A 418 -2.06 3.07 -4.13
CA MET A 418 -1.64 1.91 -3.35
C MET A 418 -1.57 2.25 -1.85
N THR A 419 -2.00 1.32 -1.00
CA THR A 419 -1.82 1.32 0.47
C THR A 419 -1.78 -0.13 0.99
N ASN A 420 -1.77 -0.36 2.32
CA ASN A 420 -1.85 -1.71 2.88
C ASN A 420 -3.28 -2.28 2.89
N ASN A 421 -3.41 -3.61 2.88
CA ASN A 421 -4.71 -4.26 3.07
C ASN A 421 -5.29 -4.00 4.46
N HIS A 422 -4.48 -3.94 5.50
CA HIS A 422 -5.00 -3.61 6.83
C HIS A 422 -5.37 -2.12 6.99
N VAL A 423 -5.00 -1.25 6.03
CA VAL A 423 -5.47 0.14 5.98
C VAL A 423 -6.81 0.21 5.25
N ILE A 424 -6.92 -0.41 4.08
CA ILE A 424 -8.18 -0.56 3.34
C ILE A 424 -8.42 -2.05 3.08
N ALA A 425 -9.30 -2.66 3.86
CA ALA A 425 -9.51 -4.11 3.84
C ALA A 425 -10.43 -4.56 2.70
N ASP A 426 -11.40 -3.73 2.35
CA ASP A 426 -12.44 -4.05 1.38
C ASP A 426 -12.98 -2.81 0.65
N LYS A 427 -13.92 -3.05 -0.28
CA LYS A 427 -14.53 -1.99 -1.09
C LYS A 427 -15.35 -0.99 -0.27
N GLU A 428 -16.00 -1.40 0.81
CA GLU A 428 -16.82 -0.48 1.60
C GLU A 428 -15.93 0.51 2.35
N GLU A 429 -14.84 0.03 2.95
CA GLU A 429 -13.83 0.90 3.56
C GLU A 429 -13.20 1.84 2.53
N ALA A 430 -12.96 1.37 1.30
CA ALA A 430 -12.47 2.23 0.22
C ALA A 430 -13.46 3.35 -0.15
N ARG A 431 -14.78 3.09 -0.16
CA ARG A 431 -15.80 4.12 -0.47
C ARG A 431 -15.86 5.21 0.60
N ASP A 432 -15.61 4.84 1.85
CA ASP A 432 -15.61 5.78 2.99
C ASP A 432 -14.25 6.49 3.18
N ALA A 433 -13.22 6.08 2.42
CA ALA A 433 -11.88 6.64 2.50
C ALA A 433 -11.67 7.84 1.56
N LEU A 434 -10.84 8.78 2.01
CA LEU A 434 -10.35 9.89 1.19
C LEU A 434 -8.83 9.88 1.14
N ALA A 435 -8.26 10.01 -0.04
CA ALA A 435 -6.83 10.24 -0.24
C ALA A 435 -6.55 11.75 -0.25
N GLU A 436 -5.69 12.21 0.64
CA GLU A 436 -5.37 13.63 0.78
C GLU A 436 -3.91 13.90 0.39
N PHE A 437 -3.73 14.48 -0.78
CA PHE A 437 -2.44 14.89 -1.35
C PHE A 437 -2.06 16.29 -0.85
N ARG A 438 -0.76 16.62 -0.90
CA ARG A 438 -0.20 17.92 -0.44
C ARG A 438 -0.56 18.28 1.01
N PHE A 439 -0.92 17.30 1.84
CA PHE A 439 -1.15 17.51 3.27
C PHE A 439 0.18 17.72 4.01
N GLU A 440 0.63 18.96 4.00
CA GLU A 440 1.93 19.42 4.48
C GLU A 440 1.76 20.63 5.42
N GLU A 441 2.77 20.92 6.22
CA GLU A 441 2.71 22.03 7.17
C GLU A 441 2.58 23.38 6.44
N GLY A 442 1.46 24.07 6.65
CA GLY A 442 1.20 25.39 6.05
C GLY A 442 0.82 25.38 4.57
N GLY A 443 0.58 24.22 3.97
CA GLY A 443 0.13 24.05 2.59
C GLY A 443 -1.37 23.74 2.45
N ASP A 444 -1.92 24.01 1.27
CA ASP A 444 -3.27 23.56 0.90
C ASP A 444 -3.24 22.08 0.51
N SER A 445 -4.24 21.31 0.96
CA SER A 445 -4.37 19.89 0.61
C SER A 445 -5.40 19.66 -0.52
N LEU A 446 -5.19 18.59 -1.28
CA LEU A 446 -6.09 18.10 -2.32
C LEU A 446 -6.76 16.82 -1.83
N MET A 447 -8.08 16.88 -1.60
CA MET A 447 -8.89 15.73 -1.18
C MET A 447 -9.42 14.98 -2.40
N VAL A 448 -9.14 13.68 -2.48
CA VAL A 448 -9.54 12.79 -3.56
C VAL A 448 -10.38 11.65 -3.02
N SER A 449 -11.57 11.46 -3.59
CA SER A 449 -12.41 10.30 -3.28
C SER A 449 -11.91 9.06 -4.02
N LEU A 450 -11.82 7.93 -3.32
CA LEU A 450 -11.50 6.65 -3.95
C LEU A 450 -12.74 6.06 -4.65
N ASP A 451 -12.50 5.34 -5.74
CA ASP A 451 -13.52 4.66 -6.54
C ASP A 451 -13.20 3.15 -6.65
N PRO A 452 -13.63 2.35 -5.67
CA PRO A 452 -13.43 0.90 -5.67
C PRO A 452 -14.32 0.16 -6.69
N ASP A 453 -15.26 0.85 -7.34
CA ASP A 453 -16.08 0.31 -8.41
C ASP A 453 -15.37 0.44 -9.77
N ARG A 454 -14.56 1.48 -9.95
CA ARG A 454 -13.59 1.59 -11.06
C ARG A 454 -12.48 0.54 -10.97
N PHE A 455 -11.84 0.41 -9.81
CA PHE A 455 -10.83 -0.63 -9.59
C PHE A 455 -10.61 -0.88 -8.10
N PHE A 456 -10.53 -2.16 -7.73
CA PHE A 456 -10.14 -2.56 -6.38
C PHE A 456 -9.49 -3.94 -6.42
N LEU A 457 -8.24 -4.01 -5.94
CA LEU A 457 -7.48 -5.24 -5.82
C LEU A 457 -6.78 -5.25 -4.48
N THR A 458 -6.98 -6.31 -3.70
CA THR A 458 -6.36 -6.46 -2.38
C THR A 458 -5.74 -7.85 -2.19
N SER A 459 -4.67 -7.91 -1.40
CA SER A 459 -4.02 -9.13 -0.93
C SER A 459 -3.73 -9.03 0.56
N LYS A 460 -4.29 -9.96 1.35
CA LYS A 460 -4.01 -10.09 2.77
C LYS A 460 -2.66 -10.75 3.05
N GLU A 461 -2.16 -11.57 2.12
CA GLU A 461 -0.87 -12.28 2.28
C GLU A 461 0.32 -11.32 2.14
N LEU A 462 0.25 -10.42 1.16
CA LEU A 462 1.27 -9.40 0.91
C LEU A 462 0.88 -8.04 1.47
N ASP A 463 -0.22 -7.99 2.21
CA ASP A 463 -0.77 -6.81 2.89
C ASP A 463 -0.79 -5.53 2.03
N PHE A 464 -1.37 -5.60 0.83
CA PHE A 464 -1.51 -4.43 -0.03
C PHE A 464 -2.92 -4.29 -0.60
N THR A 465 -3.30 -3.07 -0.95
CA THR A 465 -4.54 -2.74 -1.64
C THR A 465 -4.28 -1.64 -2.66
N ILE A 466 -4.83 -1.82 -3.85
CA ILE A 466 -4.81 -0.85 -4.93
C ILE A 466 -6.26 -0.48 -5.26
N VAL A 467 -6.56 0.81 -5.24
CA VAL A 467 -7.90 1.35 -5.51
C VAL A 467 -7.80 2.38 -6.63
N GLY A 468 -8.77 2.36 -7.55
CA GLY A 468 -8.91 3.43 -8.54
C GLY A 468 -9.45 4.72 -7.91
N CYS A 469 -9.23 5.84 -8.57
CA CYS A 469 -9.92 7.09 -8.30
C CYS A 469 -10.13 7.84 -9.62
N ASP A 470 -11.03 8.83 -9.63
CA ASP A 470 -11.36 9.62 -10.82
C ASP A 470 -11.30 11.11 -10.49
N GLU A 471 -10.07 11.65 -10.40
CA GLU A 471 -9.83 13.05 -10.07
C GLU A 471 -8.84 13.68 -11.07
N PRO A 472 -9.31 14.56 -11.98
CA PRO A 472 -8.44 15.23 -12.96
C PRO A 472 -7.32 16.08 -12.34
N ALA A 473 -7.49 16.56 -11.09
CA ALA A 473 -6.42 17.29 -10.41
C ALA A 473 -5.17 16.43 -10.13
N LEU A 474 -5.27 15.10 -10.23
CA LEU A 474 -4.14 14.19 -10.08
C LEU A 474 -3.24 14.14 -11.33
N ASP A 475 -3.69 14.62 -12.49
CA ASP A 475 -2.88 14.66 -13.72
C ASP A 475 -1.64 15.56 -13.59
N GLU A 476 -1.60 16.45 -12.58
CA GLU A 476 -0.44 17.29 -12.25
C GLU A 476 0.68 16.54 -11.49
N PHE A 477 0.39 15.35 -10.96
CA PHE A 477 1.32 14.58 -10.13
C PHE A 477 2.01 13.52 -10.97
N GLU A 478 3.33 13.38 -10.80
CA GLU A 478 4.08 12.29 -11.43
C GLU A 478 3.91 11.01 -10.60
N PRO A 479 3.27 9.96 -11.12
CA PRO A 479 3.03 8.75 -10.34
C PRO A 479 4.34 8.07 -9.94
N ILE A 480 4.36 7.43 -8.78
CA ILE A 480 5.50 6.63 -8.34
C ILE A 480 5.42 5.26 -9.04
N PRO A 481 6.31 4.96 -10.00
CA PRO A 481 6.22 3.72 -10.73
C PRO A 481 6.48 2.53 -9.82
N LEU A 482 5.65 1.49 -9.95
CA LEU A 482 6.02 0.19 -9.42
C LEU A 482 7.21 -0.34 -10.21
N LEU A 483 8.20 -0.92 -9.54
CA LEU A 483 9.37 -1.48 -10.19
C LEU A 483 9.33 -2.99 -10.14
N ARG A 484 9.46 -3.61 -11.31
CA ARG A 484 9.54 -5.07 -11.45
C ARG A 484 10.93 -5.62 -11.07
N ASN A 485 11.93 -4.75 -10.93
CA ASN A 485 13.30 -5.12 -10.57
C ASN A 485 13.39 -5.59 -9.10
N PRO A 486 13.83 -6.83 -8.82
CA PRO A 486 14.02 -7.28 -7.44
C PRO A 486 15.31 -6.78 -6.80
N SER A 487 16.25 -6.23 -7.58
CA SER A 487 17.55 -5.69 -7.14
C SER A 487 17.51 -4.17 -6.88
N THR A 488 16.42 -3.68 -6.29
CA THR A 488 16.24 -2.26 -5.98
C THR A 488 17.03 -1.80 -4.76
N VAL A 489 17.39 -2.71 -3.85
CA VAL A 489 18.17 -2.43 -2.63
C VAL A 489 18.88 -3.69 -2.11
N THR A 490 20.03 -3.54 -1.43
CA THR A 490 20.74 -4.63 -0.73
C THR A 490 21.06 -4.28 0.72
N ARG A 491 21.58 -5.26 1.48
CA ARG A 491 21.95 -5.09 2.89
C ARG A 491 23.01 -4.00 3.05
N GLY A 492 22.82 -3.12 4.04
CA GLY A 492 23.72 -2.00 4.34
C GLY A 492 23.43 -0.73 3.53
N GLU A 493 22.59 -0.79 2.50
CA GLU A 493 22.12 0.43 1.81
C GLU A 493 21.11 1.21 2.65
N LYS A 494 20.96 2.51 2.36
CA LYS A 494 19.99 3.39 3.01
C LYS A 494 18.67 3.43 2.24
N VAL A 495 17.56 3.52 2.95
CA VAL A 495 16.20 3.66 2.40
C VAL A 495 15.47 4.88 2.94
N ASN A 496 14.72 5.59 2.11
CA ASN A 496 14.02 6.81 2.49
C ASN A 496 12.52 6.55 2.55
N ILE A 497 11.84 6.97 3.60
CA ILE A 497 10.38 6.79 3.75
C ILE A 497 9.68 8.15 3.77
N VAL A 498 8.58 8.26 3.03
CA VAL A 498 7.69 9.43 3.01
C VAL A 498 6.34 8.99 3.56
N GLN A 499 5.87 9.61 4.63
CA GLN A 499 4.84 9.01 5.49
C GLN A 499 3.93 10.04 6.15
N HIS A 500 2.78 9.58 6.65
CA HIS A 500 1.84 10.33 7.48
C HIS A 500 1.74 9.72 8.89
N PRO A 501 2.78 9.84 9.72
CA PRO A 501 2.83 9.23 11.05
C PRO A 501 1.74 9.81 11.95
N ARG A 502 0.92 8.93 12.52
CA ARG A 502 -0.34 9.23 13.26
C ARG A 502 -1.32 10.11 12.49
N GLY A 503 -1.25 10.05 11.15
CA GLY A 503 -2.05 10.91 10.28
C GLY A 503 -1.63 12.37 10.32
N ARG A 504 -0.44 12.72 10.82
CA ARG A 504 0.09 14.09 10.80
C ARG A 504 0.42 14.56 9.37
N PRO A 505 0.71 15.87 9.17
CA PRO A 505 1.27 16.35 7.92
C PRO A 505 2.46 15.50 7.47
N LYS A 506 2.70 15.45 6.16
CA LYS A 506 3.72 14.59 5.54
C LYS A 506 5.08 14.79 6.21
N GLU A 507 5.69 13.70 6.61
CA GLU A 507 7.02 13.66 7.22
C GLU A 507 7.92 12.71 6.41
N VAL A 508 9.22 12.99 6.38
CA VAL A 508 10.24 12.14 5.73
C VAL A 508 11.24 11.63 6.75
N ALA A 509 11.60 10.34 6.68
CA ALA A 509 12.72 9.81 7.45
C ALA A 509 13.87 9.41 6.51
N LEU A 510 14.97 10.18 6.63
CA LEU A 510 16.16 10.13 5.75
C LEU A 510 17.43 9.72 6.50
N HIS A 511 17.34 9.53 7.83
CA HIS A 511 18.47 9.19 8.69
C HIS A 511 18.16 7.91 9.47
N ASN A 512 19.20 7.21 9.94
CA ASN A 512 19.09 5.94 10.68
C ASN A 512 18.20 4.92 9.95
N ASN A 513 18.46 4.79 8.65
CA ASN A 513 17.53 4.19 7.70
C ASN A 513 18.12 3.01 6.92
N GLU A 514 18.90 2.17 7.59
CA GLU A 514 19.72 1.14 6.95
C GLU A 514 18.97 -0.17 6.74
N VAL A 515 19.20 -0.81 5.60
CA VAL A 515 18.69 -2.15 5.32
C VAL A 515 19.46 -3.20 6.11
N LEU A 516 18.73 -3.88 7.00
CA LEU A 516 19.25 -4.91 7.88
C LEU A 516 19.32 -6.27 7.18
N ARG A 517 18.28 -6.64 6.42
CA ARG A 517 18.15 -7.94 5.72
C ARG A 517 17.24 -7.83 4.49
N ILE A 518 17.55 -8.62 3.46
CA ILE A 518 16.67 -8.87 2.32
C ILE A 518 16.15 -10.31 2.40
N LYS A 519 14.84 -10.48 2.26
CA LYS A 519 14.15 -11.78 2.20
C LYS A 519 13.45 -11.94 0.85
N ASP A 520 12.92 -13.13 0.61
CA ASP A 520 12.15 -13.43 -0.60
C ASP A 520 10.98 -12.43 -0.83
N LYS A 521 10.13 -12.20 0.17
CA LYS A 521 8.92 -11.35 0.06
C LYS A 521 9.09 -9.95 0.67
N VAL A 522 10.00 -9.78 1.62
CA VAL A 522 10.09 -8.57 2.45
C VAL A 522 11.52 -8.05 2.58
N VAL A 523 11.66 -6.78 2.95
CA VAL A 523 12.92 -6.15 3.36
C VAL A 523 12.81 -5.68 4.80
N TRP A 524 13.83 -5.94 5.60
CA TRP A 524 13.96 -5.42 6.95
C TRP A 524 14.93 -4.25 6.96
N TYR A 525 14.53 -3.15 7.58
CA TYR A 525 15.32 -1.92 7.66
C TYR A 525 15.06 -1.19 8.97
N GLU A 526 16.05 -0.46 9.45
CA GLU A 526 15.87 0.50 10.53
C GLU A 526 15.27 1.79 9.94
N THR A 527 14.34 2.45 10.64
CA THR A 527 13.89 3.83 10.38
C THR A 527 12.85 4.23 11.43
N ASP A 528 12.56 5.52 11.57
CA ASP A 528 11.52 6.02 12.47
C ASP A 528 10.14 5.90 11.80
N THR A 529 9.23 5.15 12.41
CA THR A 529 7.83 5.02 11.99
C THR A 529 6.90 5.05 13.21
N GLU A 530 5.67 5.52 13.00
CA GLU A 530 4.60 5.49 14.00
C GLU A 530 3.30 4.95 13.36
N PRO A 531 2.29 4.50 14.14
CA PRO A 531 0.97 4.15 13.61
C PRO A 531 0.46 5.18 12.61
N GLY A 532 -0.03 4.78 11.44
CA GLY A 532 -0.38 5.69 10.33
C GLY A 532 0.68 5.77 9.23
N SER A 533 1.90 5.29 9.50
CA SER A 533 2.94 5.09 8.48
C SER A 533 2.68 3.86 7.61
N SER A 534 1.77 2.97 8.01
CA SER A 534 1.31 1.84 7.18
C SER A 534 0.86 2.33 5.81
N GLY A 535 1.40 1.71 4.76
CA GLY A 535 1.13 2.02 3.37
C GLY A 535 2.08 3.06 2.77
N SER A 536 3.10 3.46 3.53
CA SER A 536 4.11 4.41 3.05
C SER A 536 5.04 3.77 2.02
N PRO A 537 5.41 4.50 0.96
CA PRO A 537 6.45 4.07 0.05
C PRO A 537 7.82 4.15 0.72
N VAL A 538 8.62 3.10 0.50
CA VAL A 538 10.02 3.02 0.91
C VAL A 538 10.87 3.12 -0.36
N PHE A 539 11.79 4.07 -0.41
CA PHE A 539 12.64 4.39 -1.55
C PHE A 539 14.11 4.06 -1.28
N ASN A 540 14.93 3.88 -2.30
CA ASN A 540 16.40 3.92 -2.15
C ASN A 540 16.94 5.36 -2.35
N ASN A 541 18.26 5.54 -2.35
CA ASN A 541 18.89 6.86 -2.55
C ASN A 541 18.80 7.42 -3.99
N THR A 542 18.25 6.65 -4.94
CA THR A 542 17.89 7.14 -6.29
C THR A 542 16.40 7.42 -6.43
N TRP A 543 15.64 7.39 -5.33
CA TRP A 543 14.18 7.52 -5.29
C TRP A 543 13.41 6.44 -6.06
N ASP A 544 14.05 5.29 -6.30
CA ASP A 544 13.36 4.09 -6.81
C ASP A 544 12.50 3.50 -5.67
N LEU A 545 11.23 3.17 -5.95
CA LEU A 545 10.35 2.51 -4.98
C LEU A 545 10.79 1.06 -4.74
N VAL A 546 11.18 0.73 -3.51
CA VAL A 546 11.74 -0.58 -3.14
C VAL A 546 10.76 -1.46 -2.36
N ALA A 547 9.95 -0.86 -1.49
CA ALA A 547 9.00 -1.59 -0.65
C ALA A 547 7.79 -0.75 -0.22
N LEU A 548 6.74 -1.44 0.22
CA LEU A 548 5.58 -0.89 0.90
C LEU A 548 5.72 -1.14 2.42
N HIS A 549 5.85 -0.09 3.23
CA HIS A 549 5.95 -0.24 4.69
C HIS A 549 4.64 -0.79 5.27
N HIS A 550 4.72 -1.82 6.11
CA HIS A 550 3.52 -2.45 6.71
C HIS A 550 3.63 -2.77 8.20
N ALA A 551 4.82 -3.10 8.70
CA ALA A 551 5.03 -3.50 10.09
C ALA A 551 6.34 -2.97 10.68
N GLY A 552 6.41 -2.93 12.01
CA GLY A 552 7.63 -2.62 12.75
C GLY A 552 7.58 -3.12 14.19
N TRP A 553 8.76 -3.34 14.77
CA TRP A 553 8.93 -3.78 16.15
C TRP A 553 10.26 -3.28 16.73
N ILE A 554 10.35 -3.29 18.06
CA ILE A 554 11.59 -3.01 18.79
C ILE A 554 11.99 -4.27 19.54
N GLU A 555 13.17 -4.80 19.25
CA GLU A 555 13.71 -5.99 19.92
C GLU A 555 15.13 -5.71 20.41
N ASN A 556 15.39 -5.91 21.70
CA ASN A 556 16.68 -5.65 22.34
C ASN A 556 17.23 -4.22 22.12
N GLY A 557 16.34 -3.23 21.95
CA GLY A 557 16.73 -1.84 21.70
C GLY A 557 17.06 -1.52 20.24
N VAL A 558 16.88 -2.48 19.32
CA VAL A 558 16.99 -2.26 17.87
C VAL A 558 15.59 -2.06 17.31
N THR A 559 15.38 -0.96 16.60
CA THR A 559 14.15 -0.69 15.86
C THR A 559 14.24 -1.39 14.50
N THR A 560 13.26 -2.23 14.17
CA THR A 560 13.20 -2.92 12.89
C THR A 560 11.84 -2.72 12.26
N ASN A 561 11.83 -2.26 11.03
CA ASN A 561 10.67 -2.17 10.17
C ASN A 561 10.72 -3.26 9.11
N GLU A 562 9.55 -3.71 8.66
CA GLU A 562 9.36 -4.63 7.57
C GLU A 562 8.55 -3.96 6.46
N GLY A 563 9.09 -3.99 5.26
CA GLY A 563 8.42 -3.52 4.05
C GLY A 563 8.23 -4.68 3.08
N VAL A 564 7.06 -4.77 2.45
CA VAL A 564 6.76 -5.74 1.41
C VAL A 564 7.47 -5.32 0.13
N ARG A 565 8.29 -6.18 -0.45
CA ARG A 565 9.07 -5.83 -1.65
C ARG A 565 8.12 -5.54 -2.82
N ILE A 566 8.34 -4.44 -3.53
CA ILE A 566 7.49 -4.09 -4.69
C ILE A 566 7.55 -5.17 -5.76
N ALA A 567 8.72 -5.78 -5.99
CA ALA A 567 8.84 -6.92 -6.89
C ALA A 567 7.90 -8.08 -6.52
N ALA A 568 7.70 -8.38 -5.24
CA ALA A 568 6.77 -9.41 -4.79
C ALA A 568 5.30 -9.02 -5.05
N ILE A 569 4.94 -7.75 -4.86
CA ILE A 569 3.62 -7.21 -5.18
C ILE A 569 3.36 -7.28 -6.69
N VAL A 570 4.32 -6.85 -7.52
CA VAL A 570 4.25 -6.94 -8.99
C VAL A 570 4.06 -8.39 -9.43
N SER A 571 4.87 -9.33 -8.95
CA SER A 571 4.74 -10.76 -9.28
C SER A 571 3.35 -11.30 -8.90
N HIS A 572 2.77 -10.84 -7.80
CA HIS A 572 1.40 -11.17 -7.41
C HIS A 572 0.34 -10.60 -8.38
N LEU A 573 0.49 -9.35 -8.83
CA LEU A 573 -0.42 -8.73 -9.80
C LEU A 573 -0.41 -9.47 -11.15
N VAL A 574 0.79 -9.83 -11.63
CA VAL A 574 0.98 -10.61 -12.88
C VAL A 574 0.34 -12.00 -12.75
N ALA A 575 0.58 -12.71 -11.65
CA ALA A 575 0.01 -14.04 -11.43
C ALA A 575 -1.53 -14.03 -11.35
N ARG A 576 -2.12 -12.97 -10.77
CA ARG A 576 -3.57 -12.83 -10.64
C ARG A 576 -4.26 -12.58 -11.98
N GLN A 577 -3.61 -11.81 -12.87
CA GLN A 577 -4.09 -11.60 -14.24
C GLN A 577 -4.21 -12.92 -15.02
N GLN A 578 -3.35 -13.90 -14.74
CA GLN A 578 -3.39 -15.22 -15.39
C GLN A 578 -4.49 -16.15 -14.88
N THR A 579 -4.94 -15.97 -13.63
CA THR A 579 -5.96 -16.84 -12.99
C THR A 579 -7.39 -16.34 -13.18
N GLU A 580 -7.59 -15.03 -13.28
CA GLU A 580 -8.88 -14.41 -13.58
C GLU A 580 -9.14 -14.44 -15.10
N ALA A 581 -9.50 -15.61 -15.63
CA ALA A 581 -9.82 -15.80 -17.05
C ALA A 581 -10.88 -14.78 -17.52
N SER A 582 -10.49 -13.92 -18.46
CA SER A 582 -11.31 -12.88 -19.14
C SER A 582 -11.93 -11.80 -18.23
N GLY A 583 -11.42 -10.56 -18.26
CA GLY A 583 -12.30 -9.39 -18.07
C GLY A 583 -11.82 -8.10 -17.39
N SER A 584 -10.64 -8.02 -16.76
CA SER A 584 -10.25 -6.76 -16.07
C SER A 584 -9.36 -5.86 -16.94
N THR A 585 -9.99 -5.04 -17.81
CA THR A 585 -9.31 -4.01 -18.62
C THR A 585 -8.44 -3.08 -17.76
N SER A 586 -8.91 -2.73 -16.55
CA SER A 586 -8.20 -1.85 -15.63
C SER A 586 -6.94 -2.49 -14.98
N LEU A 587 -6.90 -3.82 -14.79
CA LEU A 587 -5.68 -4.49 -14.31
C LEU A 587 -4.61 -4.50 -15.41
N MET A 588 -5.00 -4.73 -16.67
CA MET A 588 -4.07 -4.61 -17.80
C MET A 588 -3.56 -3.18 -17.96
N GLU A 589 -4.43 -2.20 -17.81
CA GLU A 589 -4.06 -0.79 -17.81
C GLU A 589 -3.03 -0.48 -16.72
N LEU A 590 -3.26 -0.91 -15.46
CA LEU A 590 -2.28 -0.76 -14.40
C LEU A 590 -0.94 -1.43 -14.74
N LEU A 591 -0.95 -2.69 -15.17
CA LEU A 591 0.27 -3.43 -15.53
C LEU A 591 1.05 -2.76 -16.69
N SER A 592 0.35 -2.07 -17.60
CA SER A 592 0.96 -1.32 -18.71
C SER A 592 1.74 -0.07 -18.28
N THR A 593 1.44 0.48 -17.10
CA THR A 593 2.12 1.69 -16.58
C THR A 593 3.40 1.38 -15.79
N ILE A 594 3.64 0.10 -15.48
CA ILE A 594 4.80 -0.35 -14.74
C ILE A 594 6.01 -0.36 -15.71
N PRO A 595 7.06 0.45 -15.49
CA PRO A 595 8.20 0.54 -16.41
C PRO A 595 8.88 -0.81 -16.64
N ASP A 596 9.32 -1.03 -17.89
CA ASP A 596 9.99 -2.26 -18.40
C ASP A 596 11.40 -2.50 -17.83
N SER A 597 11.66 -2.13 -16.58
CA SER A 597 12.99 -2.20 -16.00
C SER A 597 13.19 -3.45 -15.13
N SER A 598 12.54 -4.58 -15.42
CA SER A 598 12.98 -5.84 -14.84
C SER A 598 14.15 -6.42 -15.64
N PRO A 599 15.39 -6.39 -15.14
CA PRO A 599 16.48 -7.20 -15.69
C PRO A 599 16.26 -8.71 -15.49
N HIS A 600 15.07 -9.15 -15.06
CA HIS A 600 14.73 -10.56 -14.78
C HIS A 600 13.55 -11.08 -15.64
N LEU A 601 12.72 -10.21 -16.24
CA LEU A 601 11.60 -10.64 -17.09
C LEU A 601 11.79 -10.30 -18.57
N GLY A 602 12.66 -9.35 -18.92
CA GLY A 602 13.01 -9.05 -20.32
C GLY A 602 11.77 -8.98 -21.22
N PHE A 603 11.81 -9.71 -22.34
CA PHE A 603 10.75 -9.86 -23.34
C PHE A 603 9.34 -10.18 -22.80
N PHE A 604 9.24 -10.95 -21.72
CA PHE A 604 7.97 -11.52 -21.26
C PHE A 604 7.14 -10.59 -20.36
N ASP A 605 7.55 -9.33 -20.21
CA ASP A 605 7.06 -8.48 -19.10
C ASP A 605 5.78 -7.67 -19.43
N VAL A 606 5.60 -7.03 -20.60
CA VAL A 606 4.38 -6.21 -20.89
C VAL A 606 3.94 -6.16 -22.36
N ALA A 607 4.83 -6.32 -23.35
CA ALA A 607 4.45 -6.34 -24.76
C ALA A 607 3.46 -7.48 -25.08
N GLY A 608 3.62 -8.63 -24.41
CA GLY A 608 2.71 -9.77 -24.48
C GLY A 608 1.44 -9.65 -23.62
N ILE A 609 1.15 -8.52 -22.98
CA ILE A 609 -0.06 -8.38 -22.13
C ILE A 609 -0.96 -7.24 -22.58
N THR A 610 -0.39 -6.18 -23.14
CA THR A 610 -1.13 -4.95 -23.42
C THR A 610 -1.81 -4.91 -24.78
N GLY A 611 -1.46 -5.81 -25.71
CA GLY A 611 -2.11 -5.89 -27.03
C GLY A 611 -2.07 -4.60 -27.85
N SER A 612 -1.32 -3.58 -27.41
CA SER A 612 -1.05 -2.39 -28.20
C SER A 612 0.09 -2.74 -29.14
N HIS A 613 -0.28 -3.05 -30.39
CA HIS A 613 0.63 -3.30 -31.51
C HIS A 613 1.93 -2.49 -31.40
N PRO A 614 3.06 -3.20 -31.43
CA PRO A 614 3.63 -3.58 -32.72
C PRO A 614 3.42 -5.07 -32.96
N GLN A 615 3.02 -5.41 -34.20
CA GLN A 615 3.45 -6.67 -34.79
C GLN A 615 4.98 -6.76 -34.62
N GLU A 616 5.51 -7.93 -34.27
CA GLU A 616 6.93 -8.23 -34.04
C GLU A 616 7.52 -7.84 -32.65
N VAL A 617 8.22 -8.78 -31.99
CA VAL A 617 9.08 -8.45 -30.84
C VAL A 617 10.47 -9.06 -30.93
N GLU A 618 11.28 -8.40 -31.74
CA GLU A 618 12.73 -8.45 -31.68
C GLU A 618 13.26 -7.71 -30.42
N VAL A 619 13.68 -8.43 -29.37
CA VAL A 619 14.18 -7.78 -28.14
C VAL A 619 15.67 -7.44 -28.18
N PRO A 620 16.10 -6.23 -27.81
CA PRO A 620 17.51 -5.84 -27.90
C PRO A 620 18.42 -6.57 -26.89
N GLU A 621 17.88 -7.01 -25.73
CA GLU A 621 18.62 -7.73 -24.69
C GLU A 621 17.67 -8.69 -23.93
N TYR A 622 18.24 -9.76 -23.34
CA TYR A 622 17.53 -10.74 -22.49
C TYR A 622 18.42 -11.16 -21.33
N LYS A 623 17.83 -11.42 -20.16
CA LYS A 623 18.54 -12.03 -19.03
C LYS A 623 17.62 -12.95 -18.22
N GLY A 624 18.13 -14.15 -17.96
CA GLY A 624 17.49 -15.18 -17.17
C GLY A 624 17.36 -14.79 -15.70
N SER A 625 16.42 -15.44 -15.02
CA SER A 625 16.05 -15.17 -13.65
C SER A 625 16.04 -16.44 -12.85
N LEU A 626 16.56 -16.36 -11.62
CA LEU A 626 16.44 -17.41 -10.61
C LEU A 626 14.99 -17.71 -10.19
N GLU A 627 13.96 -17.13 -10.80
CA GLU A 627 12.56 -17.46 -10.48
C GLU A 627 11.98 -18.46 -11.47
N PHE A 628 12.61 -18.65 -12.64
CA PHE A 628 12.07 -19.44 -13.75
C PHE A 628 13.10 -20.43 -14.29
N ALA A 629 12.64 -21.37 -15.12
CA ALA A 629 13.54 -22.19 -15.93
C ALA A 629 13.72 -21.54 -17.30
N ASP A 630 14.84 -20.86 -17.50
CA ASP A 630 15.17 -20.12 -18.72
C ASP A 630 16.02 -20.98 -19.67
N VAL A 631 15.51 -21.22 -20.88
CA VAL A 631 16.10 -22.17 -21.82
C VAL A 631 16.27 -21.52 -23.18
N GLY A 632 17.42 -21.70 -23.81
CA GLY A 632 17.70 -21.09 -25.12
C GLY A 632 18.35 -22.02 -26.13
N PHE A 633 18.37 -21.56 -27.38
CA PHE A 633 19.02 -22.20 -28.52
C PHE A 633 19.81 -21.15 -29.31
N TRP A 634 21.06 -21.45 -29.65
CA TRP A 634 21.91 -20.49 -30.36
C TRP A 634 22.93 -21.14 -31.28
N ASN A 635 23.00 -20.64 -32.51
CA ASN A 635 24.13 -20.88 -33.42
C ASN A 635 25.21 -19.83 -33.19
N ILE A 636 26.38 -20.24 -32.69
CA ILE A 636 27.49 -19.32 -32.41
C ILE A 636 28.36 -19.10 -33.66
N GLU A 637 28.08 -19.79 -34.78
CA GLU A 637 28.79 -19.68 -36.06
C GLU A 637 30.29 -20.03 -35.97
N HIS A 638 30.69 -21.16 -36.54
CA HIS A 638 32.10 -21.54 -36.68
C HIS A 638 32.92 -21.46 -35.37
N PHE A 639 32.31 -21.80 -34.23
CA PHE A 639 32.94 -21.76 -32.91
C PHE A 639 33.85 -22.97 -32.66
N ASN A 640 34.91 -23.05 -33.48
CA ASN A 640 35.86 -24.15 -33.56
C ASN A 640 37.09 -23.93 -32.67
N ASN A 641 37.95 -24.94 -32.51
CA ASN A 641 39.11 -24.89 -31.61
C ASN A 641 40.17 -23.83 -31.99
N ALA A 642 40.15 -23.28 -33.20
CA ALA A 642 41.11 -22.29 -33.68
C ALA A 642 40.67 -20.82 -33.47
N ILE A 643 39.50 -20.58 -32.86
CA ILE A 643 39.03 -19.21 -32.55
C ILE A 643 39.95 -18.51 -31.55
N SER A 644 40.06 -17.18 -31.65
CA SER A 644 40.86 -16.34 -30.75
C SER A 644 40.24 -16.21 -29.35
N ASP A 645 41.08 -16.03 -28.32
CA ASP A 645 40.59 -15.78 -26.94
C ASP A 645 39.67 -14.56 -26.85
N ALA A 646 39.95 -13.50 -27.63
CA ALA A 646 39.07 -12.33 -27.68
C ALA A 646 37.62 -12.65 -28.14
N ARG A 647 37.43 -13.66 -29.01
CA ARG A 647 36.09 -14.11 -29.43
C ARG A 647 35.46 -14.99 -28.35
N VAL A 648 36.26 -15.80 -27.68
CA VAL A 648 35.83 -16.61 -26.52
C VAL A 648 35.30 -15.71 -25.42
N ASP A 649 36.03 -14.67 -25.04
CA ASP A 649 35.65 -13.77 -23.96
C ASP A 649 34.38 -12.99 -24.32
N LYS A 650 34.25 -12.50 -25.55
CA LYS A 650 33.02 -11.84 -26.01
C LYS A 650 31.79 -12.76 -25.97
N VAL A 651 31.95 -14.01 -26.38
CA VAL A 651 30.87 -15.01 -26.31
C VAL A 651 30.55 -15.35 -24.86
N ALA A 652 31.56 -15.45 -23.98
CA ALA A 652 31.37 -15.65 -22.55
C ALA A 652 30.64 -14.46 -21.89
N ASP A 653 30.96 -13.23 -22.26
CA ASP A 653 30.26 -12.03 -21.79
C ASP A 653 28.78 -12.08 -22.17
N VAL A 654 28.47 -12.44 -23.43
CA VAL A 654 27.09 -12.59 -23.90
C VAL A 654 26.37 -13.70 -23.15
N LEU A 655 26.96 -14.88 -23.03
CA LEU A 655 26.34 -16.02 -22.33
C LEU A 655 26.13 -15.74 -20.84
N GLY A 656 27.10 -15.11 -20.17
CA GLY A 656 27.00 -14.70 -18.77
C GLY A 656 26.00 -13.56 -18.56
N HIS A 657 25.80 -12.69 -19.56
CA HIS A 657 24.74 -11.70 -19.54
C HIS A 657 23.36 -12.34 -19.67
N LEU A 658 23.19 -13.26 -20.63
CA LEU A 658 21.94 -14.00 -20.85
C LEU A 658 21.55 -14.83 -19.63
N SER A 659 22.50 -15.43 -18.89
CA SER A 659 22.26 -16.07 -17.60
C SER A 659 21.14 -17.14 -17.62
N LEU A 660 21.06 -17.95 -18.68
CA LEU A 660 20.05 -19.02 -18.84
C LEU A 660 20.42 -20.28 -18.04
N ASP A 661 19.42 -21.04 -17.59
CA ASP A 661 19.60 -22.35 -16.94
C ASP A 661 20.19 -23.40 -17.88
N ALA A 662 19.69 -23.42 -19.12
CA ALA A 662 20.18 -24.32 -20.17
C ALA A 662 20.19 -23.65 -21.55
N MET A 663 21.24 -23.89 -22.34
CA MET A 663 21.40 -23.35 -23.68
C MET A 663 21.90 -24.44 -24.62
N GLY A 664 21.10 -24.75 -25.64
CA GLY A 664 21.49 -25.60 -26.74
C GLY A 664 22.35 -24.85 -27.75
N LEU A 665 23.61 -25.23 -27.90
CA LEU A 665 24.58 -24.57 -28.76
C LEU A 665 24.92 -25.40 -30.00
N VAL A 666 24.86 -24.75 -31.16
CA VAL A 666 25.23 -25.36 -32.45
C VAL A 666 26.48 -24.71 -33.02
N GLU A 667 27.18 -25.48 -33.87
CA GLU A 667 28.47 -25.11 -34.49
C GLU A 667 29.68 -25.00 -33.54
N VAL A 668 29.65 -25.73 -32.44
CA VAL A 668 30.69 -25.72 -31.41
C VAL A 668 31.67 -26.89 -31.55
N GLN A 669 32.86 -26.74 -30.98
CA GLN A 669 33.84 -27.81 -30.79
C GLN A 669 34.31 -27.88 -29.34
N LYS A 670 34.75 -29.05 -28.91
CA LYS A 670 35.07 -29.34 -27.51
C LYS A 670 36.08 -28.37 -26.88
N ASP A 671 37.25 -28.15 -27.47
CA ASP A 671 38.29 -27.31 -26.85
C ASP A 671 37.86 -25.83 -26.78
N ALA A 672 37.05 -25.36 -27.74
CA ALA A 672 36.44 -24.03 -27.71
C ALA A 672 35.43 -23.91 -26.56
N MET A 673 34.63 -24.94 -26.31
CA MET A 673 33.70 -24.99 -25.17
C MET A 673 34.43 -24.97 -23.83
N GLU A 674 35.54 -25.72 -23.69
CA GLU A 674 36.36 -25.71 -22.47
C GLU A 674 36.90 -24.29 -22.18
N ARG A 675 37.30 -23.55 -23.22
CA ARG A 675 37.77 -22.16 -23.08
C ARG A 675 36.65 -21.19 -22.70
N VAL A 676 35.45 -21.31 -23.29
CA VAL A 676 34.29 -20.48 -22.91
C VAL A 676 33.87 -20.71 -21.48
N VAL A 677 33.80 -21.98 -21.05
CA VAL A 677 33.46 -22.31 -19.67
C VAL A 677 34.50 -21.75 -18.70
N ALA A 678 35.80 -21.86 -19.03
CA ALA A 678 36.85 -21.24 -18.21
C ALA A 678 36.71 -19.71 -18.11
N SER A 679 36.34 -19.04 -19.22
CA SER A 679 36.11 -17.59 -19.23
C SER A 679 34.85 -17.22 -18.42
N LEU A 680 33.74 -17.95 -18.56
CA LEU A 680 32.53 -17.79 -17.75
C LEU A 680 32.80 -17.99 -16.24
N GLN A 681 33.59 -19.01 -15.89
CA GLN A 681 33.98 -19.26 -14.49
C GLN A 681 34.90 -18.15 -13.95
N ALA A 682 35.78 -17.59 -14.77
CA ALA A 682 36.57 -16.42 -14.40
C ALA A 682 35.70 -15.16 -14.18
N LEU A 683 34.55 -15.07 -14.85
CA LEU A 683 33.51 -14.06 -14.62
C LEU A 683 32.57 -14.40 -13.43
N GLY A 684 32.81 -15.51 -12.73
CA GLY A 684 32.05 -15.95 -11.57
C GLY A 684 30.80 -16.79 -11.84
N GLN A 685 30.58 -17.16 -13.09
CA GLN A 685 29.41 -17.94 -13.49
C GLN A 685 29.66 -19.44 -13.25
N SER A 686 28.62 -20.19 -12.89
CA SER A 686 28.72 -21.64 -12.58
C SER A 686 28.42 -22.56 -13.75
N TYR A 687 28.68 -22.11 -14.98
CA TYR A 687 28.40 -22.91 -16.16
C TYR A 687 29.30 -24.15 -16.28
N ASP A 688 28.69 -25.23 -16.77
CA ASP A 688 29.33 -26.43 -17.29
C ASP A 688 28.63 -26.84 -18.60
N TYR A 689 29.12 -27.86 -19.32
CA TYR A 689 28.53 -28.28 -20.58
C TYR A 689 28.51 -29.80 -20.76
N LYS A 690 27.49 -30.29 -21.50
CA LYS A 690 27.47 -31.64 -22.07
C LYS A 690 27.67 -31.55 -23.57
N TYR A 691 28.50 -32.43 -24.10
CA TYR A 691 28.92 -32.43 -25.49
C TYR A 691 28.63 -33.77 -26.14
N LEU A 692 28.11 -33.73 -27.36
CA LEU A 692 27.94 -34.92 -28.19
C LEU A 692 28.92 -34.86 -29.37
N ASP A 693 30.01 -35.63 -29.27
CA ASP A 693 30.96 -35.80 -30.39
C ASP A 693 30.29 -36.57 -31.52
N VAL A 694 30.06 -35.88 -32.64
CA VAL A 694 29.42 -36.46 -33.83
C VAL A 694 30.42 -36.72 -34.95
N LYS A 695 31.69 -37.07 -34.68
CA LYS A 695 32.68 -37.44 -35.71
C LYS A 695 32.71 -36.47 -36.93
N GLY A 696 32.28 -35.22 -36.74
CA GLY A 696 32.08 -34.20 -37.75
C GLY A 696 32.97 -32.98 -37.49
N ARG A 697 32.88 -31.96 -38.34
CA ARG A 697 33.68 -30.72 -38.17
C ARG A 697 33.07 -29.73 -37.17
N GLN A 698 31.82 -29.92 -36.75
CA GLN A 698 31.05 -29.02 -35.90
C GLN A 698 29.97 -29.83 -35.20
N ASP A 699 29.97 -29.79 -33.88
CA ASP A 699 29.18 -30.64 -33.01
C ASP A 699 28.14 -29.82 -32.25
N LEU A 700 27.39 -30.49 -31.39
CA LEU A 700 26.29 -29.93 -30.60
C LEU A 700 26.65 -30.02 -29.11
N ALA A 701 26.33 -28.98 -28.36
CA ALA A 701 26.51 -28.96 -26.91
C ALA A 701 25.28 -28.39 -26.21
N VAL A 702 25.11 -28.78 -24.95
CA VAL A 702 24.19 -28.10 -24.02
C VAL A 702 25.07 -27.47 -22.95
N LEU A 703 25.11 -26.14 -22.91
CA LEU A 703 25.70 -25.35 -21.84
C LEU A 703 24.63 -25.16 -20.76
N TYR A 704 24.97 -25.27 -19.48
CA TYR A 704 23.99 -25.17 -18.39
C TYR A 704 24.62 -24.63 -17.11
N ASP A 705 23.84 -23.93 -16.29
CA ASP A 705 24.30 -23.58 -14.95
C ASP A 705 24.32 -24.84 -14.07
N SER A 706 25.51 -25.27 -13.67
CA SER A 706 25.71 -26.49 -12.90
C SER A 706 25.13 -26.45 -11.49
N LYS A 707 24.75 -25.27 -10.99
CA LYS A 707 24.10 -25.12 -9.68
C LYS A 707 22.58 -25.27 -9.76
N THR A 708 21.95 -24.85 -10.85
CA THR A 708 20.49 -24.92 -11.01
C THR A 708 20.06 -26.11 -11.84
N THR A 709 20.91 -26.62 -12.73
CA THR A 709 20.47 -27.51 -13.80
C THR A 709 21.28 -28.80 -13.89
N GLU A 710 20.57 -29.92 -13.98
CA GLU A 710 21.12 -31.22 -14.35
C GLU A 710 20.84 -31.52 -15.82
N VAL A 711 21.92 -31.81 -16.57
CA VAL A 711 21.83 -32.18 -18.00
C VAL A 711 22.40 -33.58 -18.22
N ASN A 712 21.58 -34.47 -18.76
CA ASN A 712 21.96 -35.85 -19.05
C ASN A 712 21.66 -36.23 -20.50
N ILE A 713 22.70 -36.38 -21.34
CA ILE A 713 22.54 -36.85 -22.72
C ILE A 713 21.97 -38.28 -22.71
N SER A 714 20.80 -38.47 -23.33
CA SER A 714 20.06 -39.72 -23.33
C SER A 714 20.57 -40.67 -24.41
N LYS A 715 21.62 -41.43 -24.09
CA LYS A 715 22.12 -42.52 -24.97
C LYS A 715 21.03 -43.54 -25.30
N LYS A 716 20.15 -43.83 -24.33
CA LYS A 716 19.01 -44.75 -24.49
C LYS A 716 18.11 -44.33 -25.65
N LEU A 717 17.69 -43.06 -25.69
CA LEU A 717 16.83 -42.53 -26.75
C LEU A 717 17.59 -42.45 -28.09
N LEU A 718 18.86 -42.01 -28.06
CA LEU A 718 19.71 -41.96 -29.25
C LEU A 718 19.88 -43.35 -29.90
N ASP A 719 20.11 -44.39 -29.11
CA ASP A 719 20.26 -45.77 -29.59
C ASP A 719 18.94 -46.39 -30.03
N ARG A 720 17.82 -46.09 -29.35
CA ARG A 720 16.48 -46.55 -29.72
C ARG A 720 16.09 -46.13 -31.13
N HIS A 721 16.41 -44.89 -31.50
CA HIS A 721 16.10 -44.30 -32.81
C HIS A 721 17.29 -44.31 -33.78
N LYS A 722 18.28 -45.19 -33.56
CA LYS A 722 19.52 -45.24 -34.35
C LYS A 722 19.29 -45.42 -35.85
N SER A 723 18.26 -46.17 -36.26
CA SER A 723 17.89 -46.34 -37.67
C SER A 723 17.32 -45.06 -38.27
N ALA A 724 16.46 -44.36 -37.54
CA ALA A 724 15.91 -43.06 -37.91
C ALA A 724 17.03 -42.02 -38.14
N TRP A 725 18.02 -41.96 -37.24
CA TRP A 725 19.17 -41.04 -37.39
C TRP A 725 20.10 -41.37 -38.56
N ALA A 726 20.01 -42.59 -39.11
CA ALA A 726 20.79 -43.05 -40.26
C ALA A 726 19.99 -42.98 -41.58
N ALA A 727 18.75 -42.51 -41.55
CA ALA A 727 17.89 -42.46 -42.73
C ALA A 727 18.49 -41.58 -43.84
N THR A 728 18.31 -42.02 -45.08
CA THR A 728 18.82 -41.33 -46.27
C THR A 728 17.69 -41.04 -47.25
N THR A 729 17.77 -39.89 -47.89
CA THR A 729 16.94 -39.57 -49.07
C THR A 729 17.17 -40.57 -50.21
N GLU A 730 16.30 -40.57 -51.22
CA GLU A 730 16.47 -41.38 -52.44
C GLU A 730 17.83 -41.17 -53.12
N SER A 731 18.42 -39.98 -52.96
CA SER A 731 19.76 -39.64 -53.46
C SER A 731 20.93 -40.20 -52.64
N GLY A 732 20.64 -41.00 -51.60
CA GLY A 732 21.63 -41.62 -50.71
C GLY A 732 22.27 -40.64 -49.71
N ARG A 733 21.73 -39.43 -49.55
CA ARG A 733 22.22 -38.45 -48.57
C ARG A 733 21.46 -38.57 -47.26
N THR A 734 22.18 -38.57 -46.14
CA THR A 734 21.62 -38.58 -44.78
C THR A 734 20.70 -37.38 -44.52
N ALA A 735 19.56 -37.63 -43.88
CA ALA A 735 18.68 -36.58 -43.35
C ALA A 735 19.41 -35.73 -42.29
N PHE A 736 20.16 -36.38 -41.41
CA PHE A 736 20.89 -35.78 -40.30
C PHE A 736 22.41 -35.82 -40.57
N PRO A 737 23.01 -34.78 -41.20
CA PRO A 737 24.47 -34.71 -41.34
C PRO A 737 25.18 -34.66 -39.99
N ARG A 738 24.50 -34.06 -39.00
CA ARG A 738 24.87 -34.01 -37.59
C ARG A 738 23.74 -34.71 -36.86
N ARG A 739 24.07 -35.68 -36.01
CA ARG A 739 23.03 -36.37 -35.25
C ARG A 739 22.41 -35.39 -34.25
N PRO A 740 21.09 -35.42 -34.04
CA PRO A 740 20.45 -34.66 -32.97
C PRO A 740 21.10 -34.98 -31.62
N LEU A 741 21.21 -33.97 -30.76
CA LEU A 741 21.53 -34.18 -29.34
C LEU A 741 20.21 -34.26 -28.58
N ILE A 742 20.01 -35.36 -27.86
CA ILE A 742 18.83 -35.57 -27.01
C ILE A 742 19.31 -35.63 -25.55
N ALA A 743 18.78 -34.76 -24.70
CA ALA A 743 19.15 -34.69 -23.29
C ALA A 743 17.92 -34.55 -22.39
N ASN A 744 17.96 -35.21 -21.25
CA ASN A 744 17.03 -34.95 -20.15
C ASN A 744 17.54 -33.72 -19.41
N ILE A 745 16.72 -32.69 -19.32
CA ILE A 745 17.01 -31.46 -18.60
C ILE A 745 16.13 -31.43 -17.36
N LYS A 746 16.76 -31.17 -16.22
CA LYS A 746 16.08 -30.96 -14.94
C LYS A 746 16.62 -29.69 -14.32
N VAL A 747 15.79 -28.66 -14.28
CA VAL A 747 16.08 -27.39 -13.60
C VAL A 747 15.49 -27.48 -12.20
N ALA A 748 16.34 -27.26 -11.19
CA ALA A 748 15.97 -27.28 -9.79
C ALA A 748 14.91 -26.21 -9.49
N PRO A 749 14.00 -26.48 -8.56
CA PRO A 749 13.02 -25.49 -8.15
C PRO A 749 13.68 -24.36 -7.36
N ASN A 750 13.24 -23.15 -7.64
CA ASN A 750 13.81 -21.94 -7.04
C ASN A 750 13.20 -21.58 -5.67
N THR A 751 12.27 -22.39 -5.16
CA THR A 751 11.69 -22.28 -3.82
C THR A 751 11.76 -23.63 -3.10
N LYS A 752 11.89 -23.63 -1.76
CA LYS A 752 12.01 -24.87 -0.95
C LYS A 752 10.86 -25.87 -1.09
N ARG A 753 9.74 -25.49 -1.71
CA ARG A 753 8.58 -26.36 -1.96
C ARG A 753 8.13 -26.40 -3.43
N GLY A 754 8.91 -25.84 -4.36
CA GLY A 754 8.61 -25.94 -5.78
C GLY A 754 8.98 -27.32 -6.34
N ASP A 755 8.30 -27.73 -7.41
CA ASP A 755 8.67 -28.90 -8.19
C ASP A 755 9.69 -28.50 -9.28
N PRO A 756 10.69 -29.35 -9.58
CA PRO A 756 11.64 -29.09 -10.66
C PRO A 756 10.94 -29.01 -12.02
N VAL A 757 11.51 -28.23 -12.94
CA VAL A 757 11.10 -28.23 -14.34
C VAL A 757 11.89 -29.32 -15.06
N GLU A 758 11.19 -30.37 -15.52
CA GLU A 758 11.78 -31.52 -16.21
C GLU A 758 11.25 -31.63 -17.64
N PHE A 759 12.15 -31.73 -18.62
CA PHE A 759 11.80 -31.88 -20.03
C PHE A 759 12.91 -32.57 -20.82
N ILE A 760 12.58 -33.04 -22.03
CA ILE A 760 13.52 -33.59 -23.00
C ILE A 760 13.91 -32.49 -23.99
N MET A 761 15.19 -32.10 -24.00
CA MET A 761 15.73 -31.20 -25.01
C MET A 761 16.18 -31.98 -26.26
N VAL A 762 15.75 -31.54 -27.44
CA VAL A 762 16.18 -32.05 -28.74
C VAL A 762 16.87 -30.92 -29.52
N LEU A 763 18.19 -30.92 -29.54
CA LEU A 763 18.99 -29.88 -30.22
C LEU A 763 19.34 -30.31 -31.64
N LEU A 764 19.10 -29.42 -32.61
CA LEU A 764 19.24 -29.68 -34.04
C LEU A 764 20.14 -28.69 -34.77
N HIS A 765 20.82 -29.20 -35.80
CA HIS A 765 21.45 -28.40 -36.84
C HIS A 765 21.29 -29.14 -38.18
N LEU A 766 20.26 -28.76 -38.94
CA LEU A 766 19.91 -29.39 -40.21
C LEU A 766 20.81 -28.92 -41.36
N LYS A 767 20.65 -29.51 -42.54
CA LYS A 767 21.52 -29.18 -43.68
C LYS A 767 21.18 -27.81 -44.25
N ALA A 768 22.16 -26.90 -44.36
CA ALA A 768 22.05 -25.63 -45.08
C ALA A 768 21.93 -25.75 -46.61
N PHE A 769 21.59 -24.63 -47.28
CA PHE A 769 21.36 -24.43 -48.72
C PHE A 769 19.94 -24.73 -49.23
N GLY A 770 19.46 -23.93 -50.17
CA GLY A 770 18.14 -24.05 -50.79
C GLY A 770 18.05 -25.00 -51.99
N ASP A 771 19.11 -25.76 -52.30
CA ASP A 771 19.11 -26.70 -53.42
C ASP A 771 18.13 -27.88 -53.18
N PRO A 772 17.60 -28.51 -54.25
CA PRO A 772 16.60 -29.57 -54.11
C PRO A 772 17.05 -30.76 -53.24
N GLN A 773 18.34 -31.11 -53.25
CA GLN A 773 18.85 -32.21 -52.45
C GLN A 773 18.90 -31.82 -50.96
N SER A 774 19.30 -30.60 -50.62
CA SER A 774 19.29 -30.11 -49.24
C SER A 774 17.86 -29.96 -48.69
N LYS A 775 16.91 -29.46 -49.48
CA LYS A 775 15.49 -29.42 -49.11
C LYS A 775 14.90 -30.79 -48.86
N ALA A 776 15.18 -31.77 -49.73
CA ALA A 776 14.72 -33.15 -49.55
C ALA A 776 15.25 -33.78 -48.25
N ARG A 777 16.46 -33.43 -47.82
CA ARG A 777 17.04 -33.91 -46.56
C ARG A 777 16.34 -33.29 -45.35
N ARG A 778 16.02 -31.99 -45.39
CA ARG A 778 15.27 -31.31 -44.33
C ARG A 778 13.84 -31.84 -44.19
N ARG A 779 13.16 -32.12 -45.31
CA ARG A 779 11.83 -32.74 -45.31
C ARG A 779 11.82 -34.12 -44.65
N LEU A 780 12.75 -35.00 -45.06
CA LEU A 780 12.90 -36.31 -44.44
C LEU A 780 13.27 -36.20 -42.95
N ALA A 781 14.08 -35.20 -42.56
CA ALA A 781 14.38 -34.96 -41.16
C ALA A 781 13.14 -34.56 -40.35
N ALA A 782 12.29 -33.67 -40.88
CA ALA A 782 11.04 -33.24 -40.27
C ALA A 782 10.06 -34.41 -40.05
N GLU A 783 9.90 -35.28 -41.06
CA GLU A 783 9.09 -36.51 -40.96
C GLU A 783 9.58 -37.41 -39.82
N ILE A 784 10.89 -37.70 -39.81
CA ILE A 784 11.49 -38.55 -38.77
C ILE A 784 11.36 -37.95 -37.38
N LEU A 785 11.58 -36.64 -37.24
CA LEU A 785 11.46 -35.95 -35.95
C LEU A 785 10.04 -36.04 -35.41
N SER A 786 9.01 -35.87 -36.25
CA SER A 786 7.61 -35.99 -35.84
C SER A 786 7.30 -37.37 -35.22
N GLU A 787 7.77 -38.45 -35.86
CA GLU A 787 7.58 -39.82 -35.39
C GLU A 787 8.38 -40.10 -34.11
N VAL A 788 9.64 -39.65 -34.05
CA VAL A 788 10.50 -39.88 -32.89
C VAL A 788 9.99 -39.11 -31.67
N ILE A 789 9.54 -37.85 -31.84
CA ILE A 789 9.00 -37.08 -30.72
C ILE A 789 7.72 -37.72 -30.19
N ALA A 790 6.85 -38.24 -31.07
CA ALA A 790 5.66 -38.97 -30.64
C ALA A 790 6.02 -40.20 -29.76
N ASP A 791 7.01 -41.00 -30.16
CA ASP A 791 7.48 -42.16 -29.37
C ASP A 791 8.16 -41.75 -28.05
N ILE A 792 8.96 -40.68 -28.04
CA ILE A 792 9.58 -40.14 -26.82
C ILE A 792 8.51 -39.74 -25.82
N ARG A 793 7.49 -39.00 -26.25
CA ARG A 793 6.39 -38.56 -25.38
C ARG A 793 5.62 -39.74 -24.80
N GLU A 794 5.29 -40.74 -25.63
CA GLU A 794 4.57 -41.93 -25.18
C GLU A 794 5.36 -42.71 -24.11
N THR A 795 6.70 -42.73 -24.22
CA THR A 795 7.53 -43.61 -23.39
C THR A 795 8.21 -42.95 -22.20
N GLU A 796 8.66 -41.71 -22.34
CA GLU A 796 9.35 -40.97 -21.26
C GLU A 796 8.37 -40.13 -20.43
N LYS A 797 7.17 -39.81 -20.96
CA LYS A 797 6.13 -39.02 -20.28
C LYS A 797 6.62 -37.66 -19.76
N LEU A 798 7.55 -37.05 -20.48
CA LEU A 798 8.06 -35.71 -20.23
C LEU A 798 7.79 -34.84 -21.45
N PRO A 799 7.59 -33.51 -21.26
CA PRO A 799 7.50 -32.58 -22.36
C PRO A 799 8.77 -32.59 -23.21
N VAL A 800 8.63 -32.33 -24.51
CA VAL A 800 9.74 -32.25 -25.45
C VAL A 800 9.89 -30.81 -25.91
N VAL A 801 11.12 -30.28 -25.83
CA VAL A 801 11.51 -28.97 -26.35
C VAL A 801 12.59 -29.19 -27.40
N LEU A 802 12.24 -28.95 -28.66
CA LEU A 802 13.12 -29.07 -29.80
C LEU A 802 13.54 -27.67 -30.26
N GLY A 803 14.83 -27.46 -30.53
CA GLY A 803 15.29 -26.20 -31.09
C GLY A 803 16.68 -26.24 -31.71
N GLY A 804 17.05 -25.15 -32.36
CA GLY A 804 18.34 -24.96 -33.03
C GLY A 804 18.19 -24.47 -34.48
N ASP A 805 19.23 -24.66 -35.28
CA ASP A 805 19.29 -24.19 -36.67
C ASP A 805 18.67 -25.22 -37.63
N LEU A 806 17.42 -24.97 -38.04
CA LEU A 806 16.70 -25.82 -38.98
C LEU A 806 17.04 -25.47 -40.45
N ASN A 807 17.74 -24.36 -40.70
CA ASN A 807 18.16 -23.91 -42.03
C ASN A 807 16.99 -23.74 -43.02
N GLU A 808 15.78 -23.49 -42.53
CA GLU A 808 14.56 -23.39 -43.33
C GLU A 808 13.49 -22.62 -42.57
N THR A 809 12.71 -21.81 -43.30
CA THR A 809 11.56 -21.07 -42.75
C THR A 809 10.33 -21.97 -42.58
N LEU A 810 9.43 -21.66 -41.66
CA LEU A 810 8.21 -22.44 -41.42
C LEU A 810 7.11 -22.28 -42.49
N ASN A 811 7.15 -21.21 -43.30
CA ASN A 811 6.12 -20.89 -44.31
C ASN A 811 6.21 -21.73 -45.60
N ASN A 812 6.80 -22.92 -45.55
CA ASN A 812 6.98 -23.78 -46.73
C ASN A 812 6.73 -25.26 -46.45
N ASP A 813 6.67 -26.05 -47.53
CA ASP A 813 6.36 -27.48 -47.52
C ASP A 813 7.52 -28.38 -47.04
N VAL A 814 8.64 -27.81 -46.58
CA VAL A 814 9.80 -28.58 -46.14
C VAL A 814 9.65 -28.97 -44.67
N LEU A 815 9.20 -28.06 -43.81
CA LEU A 815 9.00 -28.32 -42.38
C LEU A 815 7.56 -28.68 -42.00
N SER A 816 6.66 -28.80 -42.99
CA SER A 816 5.24 -29.10 -42.74
C SER A 816 4.97 -30.36 -41.89
N PRO A 817 5.78 -31.44 -41.94
CA PRO A 817 5.59 -32.57 -41.03
C PRO A 817 5.70 -32.22 -39.54
N LEU A 818 6.45 -31.17 -39.18
CA LEU A 818 6.54 -30.67 -37.81
C LEU A 818 5.39 -29.71 -37.46
N THR A 819 4.99 -28.84 -38.39
CA THR A 819 3.91 -27.85 -38.15
C THR A 819 2.53 -28.47 -38.21
N ASP A 820 2.33 -29.51 -39.03
CA ASP A 820 1.06 -30.21 -39.23
C ASP A 820 0.85 -31.34 -38.21
N ALA A 821 1.87 -31.64 -37.40
CA ALA A 821 1.77 -32.67 -36.36
C ALA A 821 0.77 -32.20 -35.29
N PRO A 822 -0.28 -33.00 -34.98
CA PRO A 822 -1.37 -32.59 -34.09
C PRO A 822 -0.93 -32.37 -32.62
N ASP A 823 0.29 -32.78 -32.31
CA ASP A 823 0.84 -32.91 -30.98
C ASP A 823 2.08 -32.01 -30.75
N LEU A 824 2.42 -31.19 -31.75
CA LEU A 824 3.53 -30.24 -31.71
C LEU A 824 3.01 -28.83 -31.95
N PHE A 825 3.65 -27.88 -31.30
CA PHE A 825 3.40 -26.45 -31.43
C PHE A 825 4.74 -25.78 -31.72
N THR A 826 4.79 -24.95 -32.77
CA THR A 826 6.01 -24.24 -33.13
C THR A 826 5.91 -22.79 -32.65
N LEU A 827 6.82 -22.40 -31.77
CA LEU A 827 6.79 -21.14 -31.01
C LEU A 827 7.31 -19.92 -31.79
N THR A 828 7.55 -20.09 -33.08
CA THR A 828 8.17 -19.09 -33.97
C THR A 828 7.43 -19.01 -35.30
N THR A 829 6.16 -19.46 -35.32
CA THR A 829 5.36 -19.62 -36.56
C THR A 829 4.79 -18.28 -37.01
N ASP A 830 4.36 -17.51 -36.03
CA ASP A 830 3.95 -16.11 -36.01
C ASP A 830 5.07 -15.22 -36.57
N ASP A 831 6.27 -15.33 -35.98
CA ASP A 831 7.49 -14.60 -36.36
C ASP A 831 7.90 -14.84 -37.83
N ALA A 832 7.67 -16.06 -38.34
CA ALA A 832 8.02 -16.41 -39.72
C ALA A 832 7.14 -15.68 -40.75
N ALA A 833 5.94 -15.23 -40.37
CA ALA A 833 5.01 -14.50 -41.23
C ALA A 833 5.28 -12.99 -41.27
N GLU A 834 6.08 -12.45 -40.34
CA GLU A 834 6.33 -11.01 -40.14
C GLU A 834 7.81 -10.59 -40.41
N ASP A 835 8.55 -11.34 -41.24
CA ASP A 835 9.94 -11.01 -41.66
C ASP A 835 11.00 -10.93 -40.51
N ALA A 836 10.73 -11.55 -39.35
CA ALA A 836 11.67 -11.63 -38.23
C ALA A 836 13.00 -12.34 -38.59
N LEU A 837 14.06 -12.06 -37.84
CA LEU A 837 15.43 -12.46 -38.19
C LEU A 837 16.16 -13.20 -37.05
N SER A 838 16.38 -14.50 -37.21
CA SER A 838 17.36 -15.24 -36.38
C SER A 838 18.75 -15.27 -37.01
N TYR A 839 18.82 -15.23 -38.34
CA TYR A 839 20.04 -15.06 -39.13
C TYR A 839 20.17 -13.60 -39.58
N VAL A 840 21.25 -12.92 -39.16
CA VAL A 840 21.50 -11.48 -39.38
C VAL A 840 22.72 -11.20 -40.24
N GLY A 841 23.15 -12.16 -41.06
CA GLY A 841 24.31 -12.04 -41.94
C GLY A 841 24.25 -10.85 -42.92
N ALA A 842 25.43 -10.32 -43.29
CA ALA A 842 25.55 -9.10 -44.10
C ALA A 842 24.97 -9.17 -45.53
N ARG A 843 24.65 -10.38 -46.04
CA ARG A 843 24.15 -10.60 -47.41
C ARG A 843 22.74 -11.21 -47.47
N HIS A 844 22.32 -11.92 -46.43
CA HIS A 844 21.05 -12.64 -46.35
C HIS A 844 20.57 -12.59 -44.90
N ARG A 845 19.28 -12.36 -44.67
CA ARG A 845 18.67 -12.31 -43.35
C ARG A 845 17.37 -13.12 -43.40
N SER A 846 17.14 -14.00 -42.43
CA SER A 846 15.96 -14.90 -42.40
C SER A 846 15.76 -15.53 -41.03
N LEU A 847 14.52 -15.89 -40.68
CA LEU A 847 14.20 -16.78 -39.56
C LEU A 847 14.39 -18.25 -39.97
N ILE A 848 15.49 -18.85 -39.53
CA ILE A 848 15.85 -20.25 -39.83
C ILE A 848 16.17 -21.08 -38.58
N ASP A 849 16.21 -20.42 -37.43
CA ASP A 849 16.32 -21.04 -36.12
C ASP A 849 14.91 -21.04 -35.51
N HIS A 850 14.49 -22.17 -34.96
CA HIS A 850 13.12 -22.37 -34.50
C HIS A 850 13.08 -23.12 -33.17
N ILE A 851 12.00 -22.91 -32.41
CA ILE A 851 11.67 -23.71 -31.22
C ILE A 851 10.32 -24.38 -31.45
N VAL A 852 10.27 -25.70 -31.23
CA VAL A 852 9.07 -26.54 -31.35
C VAL A 852 8.89 -27.28 -30.02
N VAL A 853 7.69 -27.25 -29.45
CA VAL A 853 7.37 -27.95 -28.21
C VAL A 853 6.20 -28.90 -28.40
N SER A 854 6.07 -29.85 -27.48
CA SER A 854 4.97 -30.81 -27.50
C SER A 854 3.71 -30.33 -26.76
N SER A 855 2.55 -30.91 -27.09
CA SER A 855 1.23 -30.47 -26.61
C SER A 855 0.96 -30.60 -25.11
N ASP A 856 1.85 -31.28 -24.38
CA ASP A 856 1.85 -31.38 -22.92
C ASP A 856 2.56 -30.21 -22.24
N VAL A 857 3.28 -29.36 -22.99
CA VAL A 857 3.63 -28.02 -22.57
C VAL A 857 2.34 -27.18 -22.55
N ARG A 858 2.01 -26.62 -21.39
CA ARG A 858 0.87 -25.70 -21.27
C ARG A 858 1.33 -24.27 -21.48
N MET A 859 0.90 -23.66 -22.58
CA MET A 859 1.12 -22.25 -22.84
C MET A 859 0.28 -21.38 -21.89
N SER A 860 0.89 -20.36 -21.32
CA SER A 860 0.16 -19.29 -20.62
C SER A 860 -0.42 -18.33 -21.67
N PRO A 861 -1.64 -17.77 -21.50
CA PRO A 861 -2.25 -16.86 -22.47
C PRO A 861 -1.62 -15.45 -22.49
N ILE A 862 -0.35 -15.32 -22.09
CA ILE A 862 0.46 -14.12 -22.32
C ILE A 862 0.59 -14.02 -23.84
N SER A 863 0.01 -12.99 -24.44
CA SER A 863 -0.39 -12.88 -25.84
C SER A 863 0.70 -13.19 -26.86
N GLY A 864 0.27 -13.75 -28.00
CA GLY A 864 0.84 -13.46 -29.31
C GLY A 864 2.02 -14.34 -29.72
N ASP A 865 3.09 -14.37 -28.92
CA ASP A 865 4.36 -15.01 -29.31
C ASP A 865 4.90 -15.89 -28.17
N ASP A 866 5.18 -17.15 -28.48
CA ASP A 866 5.55 -18.18 -27.50
C ASP A 866 7.09 -18.29 -27.27
N ALA A 867 7.93 -17.49 -27.95
CA ALA A 867 9.40 -17.46 -27.83
C ALA A 867 9.99 -16.06 -28.11
N ALA A 868 11.19 -15.77 -27.59
CA ALA A 868 11.91 -14.51 -27.79
C ALA A 868 13.06 -14.64 -28.80
N ILE A 869 13.15 -13.72 -29.77
CA ILE A 869 14.35 -13.54 -30.62
C ILE A 869 15.19 -12.39 -30.05
N VAL A 870 16.35 -12.70 -29.44
CA VAL A 870 17.17 -11.70 -28.74
C VAL A 870 18.17 -11.04 -29.70
N ARG A 871 17.80 -9.88 -30.24
CA ARG A 871 18.57 -9.03 -31.16
C ARG A 871 19.78 -8.33 -30.49
N LEU A 872 20.68 -9.13 -29.92
CA LEU A 872 21.96 -8.68 -29.38
C LEU A 872 22.84 -8.00 -30.43
N ASP A 873 22.59 -8.21 -31.73
CA ASP A 873 23.23 -7.46 -32.81
C ASP A 873 22.92 -5.96 -32.78
N LYS A 874 21.85 -5.55 -32.08
CA LYS A 874 21.49 -4.14 -31.87
C LYS A 874 22.16 -3.52 -30.65
N SER A 875 22.55 -4.31 -29.65
CA SER A 875 23.09 -3.85 -28.35
C SER A 875 24.60 -4.10 -28.21
N VAL A 876 25.11 -5.18 -28.80
CA VAL A 876 26.52 -5.55 -28.75
C VAL A 876 27.24 -5.00 -29.98
N LYS A 877 28.25 -4.16 -29.73
CA LYS A 877 29.07 -3.59 -30.80
C LYS A 877 29.84 -4.66 -31.56
N ASP A 878 29.80 -4.57 -32.90
CA ASP A 878 30.49 -5.47 -33.84
C ASP A 878 30.05 -6.96 -33.70
N PHE A 879 28.79 -7.21 -33.29
CA PHE A 879 28.26 -8.54 -33.01
C PHE A 879 28.46 -9.53 -34.16
N THR A 880 28.05 -9.17 -35.38
CA THR A 880 28.18 -10.05 -36.56
C THR A 880 29.62 -10.30 -37.01
N GLU A 881 30.57 -9.46 -36.56
CA GLU A 881 31.98 -9.63 -36.90
C GLU A 881 32.75 -10.41 -35.82
N GLN A 882 32.30 -10.33 -34.56
CA GLN A 882 33.10 -10.76 -33.40
C GLN A 882 32.36 -11.71 -32.46
N VAL A 883 31.08 -12.00 -32.69
CA VAL A 883 30.24 -12.88 -31.87
C VAL A 883 29.61 -13.99 -32.72
N SER A 884 28.56 -13.70 -33.49
CA SER A 884 27.87 -14.65 -34.38
C SER A 884 27.04 -13.90 -35.44
N ASP A 885 26.79 -14.53 -36.60
CA ASP A 885 25.80 -14.09 -37.58
C ASP A 885 24.37 -14.61 -37.30
N HIS A 886 24.17 -15.36 -36.21
CA HIS A 886 22.87 -15.70 -35.65
C HIS A 886 22.64 -15.06 -34.27
N VAL A 887 21.38 -14.77 -33.97
CA VAL A 887 20.94 -14.31 -32.65
C VAL A 887 20.28 -15.46 -31.85
N PRO A 888 20.37 -15.47 -30.51
CA PRO A 888 19.81 -16.55 -29.70
C PRO A 888 18.28 -16.48 -29.63
N LEU A 889 17.65 -17.66 -29.59
CA LEU A 889 16.22 -17.83 -29.30
C LEU A 889 16.06 -18.31 -27.87
N VAL A 890 15.12 -17.74 -27.12
CA VAL A 890 14.94 -18.03 -25.68
C VAL A 890 13.47 -18.26 -25.33
N ILE A 891 13.21 -19.21 -24.44
CA ILE A 891 11.91 -19.51 -23.84
C ILE A 891 12.03 -19.59 -22.32
N ARG A 892 10.90 -19.35 -21.65
CA ARG A 892 10.78 -19.45 -20.19
C ARG A 892 9.76 -20.51 -19.80
N MET A 893 10.13 -21.41 -18.91
CA MET A 893 9.33 -22.57 -18.48
C MET A 893 9.02 -22.54 -16.98
N VAL A 894 7.85 -23.06 -16.60
CA VAL A 894 7.38 -23.17 -15.20
C VAL A 894 6.76 -24.54 -14.91
N SER A 895 6.93 -25.06 -13.69
CA SER A 895 6.28 -26.31 -13.27
C SER A 895 4.82 -26.07 -12.90
N ARG A 896 3.92 -26.96 -13.35
CA ARG A 896 2.47 -26.78 -13.24
C ARG A 896 1.88 -27.26 -11.91
N ASP A 897 2.53 -28.23 -11.26
CA ASP A 897 2.08 -28.78 -9.97
C ASP A 897 2.78 -28.12 -8.77
N ALA A 898 3.78 -27.27 -9.03
CA ALA A 898 4.24 -26.33 -8.03
C ALA A 898 3.09 -25.34 -7.76
N PRO A 899 2.44 -25.36 -6.58
CA PRO A 899 1.80 -24.14 -6.16
C PRO A 899 2.93 -23.11 -6.13
N MET A 900 2.85 -22.05 -6.94
CA MET A 900 3.37 -20.77 -6.45
C MET A 900 2.79 -20.67 -5.05
N GLN A 901 3.63 -20.75 -4.01
CA GLN A 901 3.18 -20.83 -2.63
C GLN A 901 2.53 -19.50 -2.24
N ILE A 902 1.29 -19.36 -2.67
CA ILE A 902 0.29 -18.40 -2.25
C ILE A 902 -0.49 -19.17 -1.20
N GLY A 903 -0.27 -18.82 0.06
CA GLY A 903 -0.84 -19.51 1.20
C GLY A 903 -2.35 -19.33 1.24
N ILE A 904 -3.12 -20.22 0.60
CA ILE A 904 -4.56 -20.33 0.87
C ILE A 904 -4.74 -21.13 2.17
N GLY A 905 -4.65 -20.41 3.28
CA GLY A 905 -5.05 -20.90 4.59
C GLY A 905 -6.58 -20.96 4.70
N GLY A 906 -7.16 -22.15 4.52
CA GLY A 906 -8.55 -22.45 4.85
C GLY A 906 -8.70 -23.83 5.47
N LYS A 907 -8.82 -23.90 6.80
CA LYS A 907 -9.15 -25.14 7.54
C LYS A 907 -10.64 -25.46 7.41
N LYS A 908 -11.00 -26.57 6.76
CA LYS A 908 -11.79 -27.69 7.31
C LYS A 908 -11.98 -28.80 6.27
#